data_AF-A0A812HWM7-F1
#
_entry.id   AF-A0A812HWM7-F1
#
_cell.length_a   1.000
_cell.length_b   1.000
_cell.length_c   1.000
_cell.angle_alpha   90.00
_cell.angle_beta   90.00
_cell.angle_gamma   90.00
#
_symmetry.space_group_name_H-M   'P 1'
#
loop_
_entity.id
_entity.type
_entity.pdbx_description
1 polymer ?
#
loop_
_entity_poly.entity_id
_entity_poly.type
_entity_poly.pdbx_seq_one_letter_code
_entity_poly.pdbx_strand_id
1 'polypeptide(L)'
;MDAALLARCESILDSAKDGEGLVKNVHECLTLLESRGLLYKMALHPSMIGISPLNRDGSGVNAVDVHDLLSDILAAGFLEDRVSAIGVEVQSAAEVTWNVEFFKATHGMLGTFDPSAIKCLSLAGSHTNCVLRILSQEIQHEGDESICHDGRLNMELLRKKDESFYKAAQNGVTWKVITKEAAASLPHLMSMVQRMGNATLQRHEHELQLMRRLHGMWMLEATQHQHVDFMTIKKRVTTGKTVHHKSLPHLYTFALKFGGGRIPFLLDETESFVRRHSPSTRSLGAEFWDKISQEVKGTNQFPRVKLAYAKEIAQAADVKRLLHKDLLSEVRTADGFMHQWRSLVEKLPEGTDLLRMPELSTALSLADIHLIGFVLKMPLEVKQYTSKEALAHDVVVIMRGICRRHIESPWEQHAMTVQSESGSSPSPKVTTMRELNPDGTVKDGLTLLQDAGFTIGSFCRRKSDGQSGQIAGCQAGKVQLKQIDGTLGKVVMDVFRSGDWVTYTPKPEPVLLKDILQYAPSKHPDLEKQRMQAMITLDMLELQAKHEANTMLSRLEMHLKPQKKVLAVSKIPKNKLIVVPCSLQVKSGTKLPDDCIEIMQPLAGVHFWSQPMLMLPKAEGDPGFANPAFMVQTIHDEEVGNMELSYIKSHRDSKVHLPVLKNPREIAEGESLFIYKPKVEKQVVPLDADSPNRPGKRLRTKGPGQ
;
A
#
# COMPACT_ATOMS: atom_id res chain seq x y z
N MET A 1 22.68 36.77 13.73
CA MET A 1 21.88 36.54 14.94
C MET A 1 22.80 36.66 16.14
N ASP A 2 22.36 37.25 17.26
CA ASP A 2 23.24 37.39 18.44
C ASP A 2 23.56 36.02 19.07
N ALA A 3 24.76 35.86 19.62
CA ALA A 3 25.26 34.57 20.10
C ALA A 3 24.47 34.01 21.29
N ALA A 4 23.95 34.88 22.16
CA ALA A 4 23.16 34.44 23.32
C ALA A 4 21.78 33.95 22.88
N LEU A 5 21.17 34.62 21.89
CA LEU A 5 19.94 34.18 21.25
C LEU A 5 20.13 32.85 20.52
N LEU A 6 21.23 32.69 19.76
CA LEU A 6 21.57 31.43 19.09
C LEU A 6 21.65 30.27 20.09
N ALA A 7 22.47 30.42 21.13
CA ALA A 7 22.66 29.38 22.14
C ALA A 7 21.35 29.01 22.85
N ARG A 8 20.47 30.00 23.11
CA ARG A 8 19.16 29.75 23.70
C ARG A 8 18.23 28.99 22.75
N CYS A 9 18.18 29.37 21.48
CA CYS A 9 17.41 28.65 20.46
C CYS A 9 17.92 27.21 20.31
N GLU A 10 19.23 27.00 20.23
CA GLU A 10 19.83 25.66 20.16
C GLU A 10 19.47 24.82 21.39
N SER A 11 19.55 25.38 22.60
CA SER A 11 19.14 24.67 23.81
C SER A 11 17.66 24.23 23.80
N ILE A 12 16.77 25.07 23.27
CA ILE A 12 15.34 24.73 23.13
C ILE A 12 15.16 23.59 22.11
N LEU A 13 15.82 23.71 20.94
CA LEU A 13 15.72 22.72 19.86
C LEU A 13 16.38 21.38 20.23
N ASP A 14 17.45 21.41 21.02
CA ASP A 14 18.14 20.24 21.54
C ASP A 14 17.23 19.41 22.45
N SER A 15 16.42 20.08 23.25
CA SER A 15 15.38 19.45 24.08
C SER A 15 14.28 18.78 23.25
N ALA A 16 14.19 19.06 21.94
CA ALA A 16 13.22 18.49 21.01
C ALA A 16 13.82 17.45 20.04
N LYS A 17 15.14 17.19 20.10
CA LYS A 17 15.84 16.33 19.13
C LYS A 17 15.26 14.90 19.08
N ASP A 18 14.90 14.36 20.24
CA ASP A 18 14.34 13.01 20.38
C ASP A 18 12.82 12.94 20.11
N GLY A 19 12.17 14.05 19.74
CA GLY A 19 10.75 14.12 19.39
C GLY A 19 9.81 14.40 20.56
N GLU A 20 10.25 14.23 21.80
CA GLU A 20 9.50 14.66 22.98
C GLU A 20 9.39 16.18 23.02
N GLY A 21 8.18 16.69 23.28
CA GLY A 21 7.93 18.14 23.34
C GLY A 21 8.13 18.89 22.02
N LEU A 22 8.24 18.21 20.87
CA LEU A 22 8.54 18.84 19.57
C LEU A 22 7.67 20.06 19.26
N VAL A 23 6.35 19.92 19.36
CA VAL A 23 5.41 21.02 19.05
C VAL A 23 5.65 22.22 19.97
N LYS A 24 5.79 21.97 21.28
CA LYS A 24 6.01 23.00 22.29
C LYS A 24 7.33 23.73 22.07
N ASN A 25 8.44 22.99 21.96
CA ASN A 25 9.78 23.56 21.87
C ASN A 25 9.98 24.33 20.56
N VAL A 26 9.45 23.84 19.43
CA VAL A 26 9.49 24.59 18.18
C VAL A 26 8.65 25.86 18.29
N HIS A 27 7.47 25.82 18.91
CA HIS A 27 6.65 27.00 19.11
C HIS A 27 7.33 28.06 20.01
N GLU A 28 8.00 27.61 21.08
CA GLU A 28 8.79 28.47 21.97
C GLU A 28 9.95 29.13 21.21
N CYS A 29 10.67 28.36 20.39
CA CYS A 29 11.75 28.88 19.54
C CYS A 29 11.23 29.94 18.54
N LEU A 30 10.11 29.67 17.86
CA LEU A 30 9.50 30.62 16.92
C LEU A 30 9.03 31.91 17.62
N THR A 31 8.47 31.80 18.83
CA THR A 31 8.06 32.95 19.64
C THR A 31 9.26 33.81 20.04
N LEU A 32 10.37 33.16 20.40
CA LEU A 32 11.62 33.85 20.73
C LEU A 32 12.20 34.59 19.52
N LEU A 33 12.18 33.97 18.33
CA LEU A 33 12.60 34.64 17.09
C LEU A 33 11.68 35.82 16.73
N GLU A 34 10.36 35.68 16.92
CA GLU A 34 9.38 36.75 16.71
C GLU A 34 9.68 37.96 17.61
N SER A 35 9.99 37.72 18.89
CA SER A 35 10.34 38.78 19.86
C SER A 35 11.61 39.56 19.51
N ARG A 36 12.45 39.03 18.61
CA ARG A 36 13.71 39.62 18.16
C ARG A 36 13.67 40.09 16.71
N GLY A 37 12.49 40.09 16.07
CA GLY A 37 12.32 40.52 14.68
C GLY A 37 12.91 39.57 13.63
N LEU A 38 13.26 38.34 14.04
CA LEU A 38 13.82 37.31 13.16
C LEU A 38 12.75 36.37 12.59
N LEU A 39 11.51 36.54 13.06
CA LEU A 39 10.29 36.02 12.47
C LEU A 39 9.29 37.17 12.41
N TYR A 40 8.60 37.32 11.27
CA TYR A 40 7.58 38.36 11.10
C TYR A 40 6.30 37.78 10.48
N LYS A 41 5.21 38.55 10.54
CA LYS A 41 3.93 38.18 9.92
C LYS A 41 3.69 39.03 8.68
N MET A 42 3.28 38.40 7.58
CA MET A 42 2.98 39.09 6.33
C MET A 42 1.87 38.37 5.57
N ALA A 43 0.89 39.11 5.08
CA ALA A 43 -0.09 38.57 4.13
C ALA A 43 0.59 38.39 2.76
N LEU A 44 0.52 37.18 2.22
CA LEU A 44 1.22 36.81 0.98
C LEU A 44 0.27 36.14 0.01
N HIS A 45 0.19 36.70 -1.20
CA HIS A 45 -0.54 36.09 -2.31
C HIS A 45 0.03 34.68 -2.62
N PRO A 46 -0.81 33.69 -2.97
CA PRO A 46 -0.35 32.31 -3.17
C PRO A 46 0.79 32.17 -4.18
N SER A 47 0.85 33.05 -5.19
CA SER A 47 1.92 33.06 -6.21
C SER A 47 3.30 33.35 -5.65
N MET A 48 3.39 34.13 -4.56
CA MET A 48 4.65 34.56 -3.93
C MET A 48 5.30 33.47 -3.06
N ILE A 49 4.64 32.33 -2.90
CA ILE A 49 5.06 31.27 -1.99
C ILE A 49 5.42 30.00 -2.77
N GLY A 50 6.69 29.64 -2.72
CA GLY A 50 7.18 28.33 -3.17
C GLY A 50 7.09 27.26 -2.08
N ILE A 51 7.63 26.10 -2.37
CA ILE A 51 7.75 24.96 -1.47
C ILE A 51 9.22 24.86 -1.05
N SER A 52 9.48 24.79 0.26
CA SER A 52 10.84 24.53 0.74
C SER A 52 11.30 23.15 0.24
N PRO A 53 12.54 23.01 -0.27
CA PRO A 53 13.10 21.70 -0.61
C PRO A 53 13.24 20.75 0.59
N LEU A 54 13.06 21.24 1.81
CA LEU A 54 13.03 20.43 3.04
C LEU A 54 11.62 19.92 3.38
N ASN A 55 10.60 20.29 2.58
CA ASN A 55 9.22 19.97 2.88
C ASN A 55 8.91 18.49 2.80
N ARG A 56 8.24 17.96 3.83
CA ARG A 56 7.97 16.52 3.99
C ARG A 56 9.21 15.68 3.75
N ASP A 57 10.30 16.00 4.46
CA ASP A 57 11.58 15.28 4.36
C ASP A 57 12.22 15.33 2.95
N GLY A 58 11.87 16.34 2.15
CA GLY A 58 12.32 16.51 0.76
C GLY A 58 11.36 15.97 -0.30
N SER A 59 10.20 15.46 0.12
CA SER A 59 9.15 14.95 -0.76
C SER A 59 8.38 16.06 -1.49
N GLY A 60 8.28 17.24 -0.87
CA GLY A 60 7.44 18.33 -1.38
C GLY A 60 5.94 18.09 -1.16
N VAL A 61 5.12 18.56 -2.10
CA VAL A 61 3.65 18.51 -2.06
C VAL A 61 3.13 17.38 -2.97
N ASN A 62 2.07 16.69 -2.53
CA ASN A 62 1.38 15.71 -3.38
C ASN A 62 0.26 16.43 -4.13
N ALA A 63 0.25 16.34 -5.47
CA ALA A 63 -0.71 17.08 -6.28
C ALA A 63 -2.12 16.53 -6.16
N VAL A 64 -2.29 15.21 -6.03
CA VAL A 64 -3.60 14.58 -5.78
C VAL A 64 -4.16 15.06 -4.45
N ASP A 65 -3.33 15.10 -3.40
CA ASP A 65 -3.77 15.59 -2.09
C ASP A 65 -4.23 17.05 -2.11
N VAL A 66 -3.69 17.88 -3.00
CA VAL A 66 -4.12 19.28 -3.15
C VAL A 66 -5.54 19.34 -3.69
N HIS A 67 -5.86 18.55 -4.72
CA HIS A 67 -7.22 18.50 -5.27
C HIS A 67 -8.22 17.85 -4.30
N ASP A 68 -7.82 16.81 -3.56
CA ASP A 68 -8.66 16.24 -2.52
C ASP A 68 -8.90 17.26 -1.38
N LEU A 69 -7.85 17.99 -0.97
CA LEU A 69 -7.95 18.99 0.08
C LEU A 69 -8.87 20.15 -0.33
N LEU A 70 -8.86 20.54 -1.60
CA LEU A 70 -9.84 21.50 -2.12
C LEU A 70 -11.27 20.99 -1.86
N SER A 71 -11.55 19.73 -2.21
CA SER A 71 -12.86 19.12 -1.97
C SER A 71 -13.22 19.06 -0.49
N ASP A 72 -12.26 18.68 0.37
CA ASP A 72 -12.44 18.65 1.84
C ASP A 72 -12.79 20.04 2.40
N ILE A 73 -12.10 21.10 1.95
CA ILE A 73 -12.36 22.47 2.39
C ILE A 73 -13.73 22.93 1.92
N LEU A 74 -14.11 22.66 0.66
CA LEU A 74 -15.43 23.05 0.14
C LEU A 74 -16.58 22.39 0.90
N ALA A 75 -16.39 21.15 1.35
CA ALA A 75 -17.36 20.43 2.15
C ALA A 75 -17.46 20.96 3.59
N ALA A 76 -16.34 21.39 4.19
CA ALA A 76 -16.28 21.86 5.57
C ALA A 76 -16.52 23.37 5.75
N GLY A 77 -16.24 24.17 4.71
CA GLY A 77 -16.13 25.62 4.77
C GLY A 77 -14.73 26.09 5.12
N PHE A 78 -14.27 27.17 4.49
CA PHE A 78 -12.95 27.75 4.72
C PHE A 78 -12.95 28.71 5.92
N LEU A 79 -11.93 28.57 6.77
CA LEU A 79 -11.66 29.47 7.88
C LEU A 79 -10.17 29.81 7.92
N GLU A 80 -9.82 31.09 7.71
CA GLU A 80 -8.42 31.55 7.69
C GLU A 80 -7.70 31.27 9.01
N ASP A 81 -8.38 31.41 10.15
CA ASP A 81 -7.82 31.15 11.49
C ASP A 81 -7.37 29.70 11.70
N ARG A 82 -7.81 28.77 10.85
CA ARG A 82 -7.40 27.35 10.88
C ARG A 82 -6.14 27.10 10.05
N VAL A 83 -5.66 28.09 9.30
CA VAL A 83 -4.49 27.96 8.43
C VAL A 83 -3.21 28.23 9.23
N SER A 84 -2.46 27.17 9.51
CA SER A 84 -1.12 27.27 10.10
C SER A 84 -0.07 27.44 8.99
N ALA A 85 0.22 28.69 8.62
CA ALA A 85 1.14 29.05 7.55
C ALA A 85 2.48 29.55 8.10
N ILE A 86 3.54 28.78 7.87
CA ILE A 86 4.91 29.11 8.28
C ILE A 86 5.81 28.91 7.08
N GLY A 87 6.70 29.86 6.80
CA GLY A 87 7.68 29.75 5.74
C GLY A 87 8.99 30.44 6.09
N VAL A 88 9.92 30.40 5.14
CA VAL A 88 11.26 30.97 5.26
C VAL A 88 11.58 31.80 4.02
N GLU A 89 12.31 32.89 4.19
CA GLU A 89 12.80 33.66 3.05
C GLU A 89 13.68 32.80 2.13
N VAL A 90 13.67 33.12 0.83
CA VAL A 90 14.49 32.42 -0.15
C VAL A 90 15.98 32.63 0.17
N GLN A 91 16.70 31.53 0.40
CA GLN A 91 18.10 31.55 0.82
C GLN A 91 19.05 31.50 -0.38
N SER A 92 18.66 30.82 -1.45
CA SER A 92 19.51 30.62 -2.63
C SER A 92 18.74 30.49 -3.95
N ALA A 93 19.45 30.74 -5.06
CA ALA A 93 18.91 30.48 -6.41
C ALA A 93 18.58 28.99 -6.64
N ALA A 94 19.31 28.08 -5.97
CA ALA A 94 19.07 26.64 -6.07
C ALA A 94 17.67 26.24 -5.57
N GLU A 95 17.17 26.90 -4.52
CA GLU A 95 15.80 26.66 -4.02
C GLU A 95 14.74 27.12 -5.03
N VAL A 96 15.02 28.20 -5.78
CA VAL A 96 14.13 28.68 -6.85
C VAL A 96 14.15 27.71 -8.03
N THR A 97 15.33 27.27 -8.48
CA THR A 97 15.48 26.26 -9.53
C THR A 97 14.75 24.98 -9.17
N TRP A 98 14.90 24.50 -7.94
CA TRP A 98 14.19 23.32 -7.45
C TRP A 98 12.66 23.49 -7.54
N ASN A 99 12.13 24.67 -7.20
CA ASN A 99 10.70 24.95 -7.36
C ASN A 99 10.26 24.95 -8.83
N VAL A 100 11.04 25.57 -9.72
CA VAL A 100 10.75 25.54 -11.17
C VAL A 100 10.64 24.09 -11.66
N GLU A 101 11.62 23.26 -11.31
CA GLU A 101 11.63 21.83 -11.68
C GLU A 101 10.47 21.07 -11.05
N PHE A 102 10.19 21.32 -9.76
CA PHE A 102 9.11 20.67 -9.02
C PHE A 102 7.73 20.98 -9.61
N PHE A 103 7.42 22.25 -9.86
CA PHE A 103 6.13 22.65 -10.44
C PHE A 103 5.99 22.16 -11.88
N LYS A 104 7.07 22.21 -12.69
CA LYS A 104 7.07 21.61 -14.04
C LYS A 104 6.79 20.10 -13.98
N ALA A 105 7.37 19.40 -13.00
CA ALA A 105 7.14 17.97 -12.79
C ALA A 105 5.69 17.62 -12.38
N THR A 106 4.88 18.61 -11.97
CA THR A 106 3.47 18.40 -11.61
C THR A 106 2.50 18.46 -12.78
N HIS A 107 2.96 18.76 -14.00
CA HIS A 107 2.11 18.81 -15.22
C HIS A 107 0.91 19.75 -15.09
N GLY A 108 1.11 20.89 -14.42
CA GLY A 108 0.07 21.92 -14.26
C GLY A 108 -0.94 21.64 -13.15
N MET A 109 -0.91 20.47 -12.48
CA MET A 109 -1.84 20.15 -11.37
C MET A 109 -1.70 21.09 -10.17
N LEU A 110 -0.53 21.73 -9.99
CA LEU A 110 -0.31 22.75 -8.96
C LEU A 110 -0.34 24.19 -9.50
N GLY A 111 -0.80 24.37 -10.74
CA GLY A 111 -0.73 25.63 -11.46
C GLY A 111 0.68 26.01 -11.92
N THR A 112 0.80 27.22 -12.46
CA THR A 112 2.06 27.81 -12.91
C THR A 112 2.84 28.42 -11.76
N PHE A 113 4.17 28.34 -11.86
CA PHE A 113 5.13 28.93 -10.92
C PHE A 113 5.93 30.05 -11.60
N ASP A 114 5.92 31.23 -10.99
CA ASP A 114 6.70 32.39 -11.42
C ASP A 114 7.92 32.56 -10.48
N PRO A 115 9.15 32.28 -10.95
CA PRO A 115 10.35 32.41 -10.13
C PRO A 115 10.68 33.86 -9.76
N SER A 116 10.12 34.87 -10.43
CA SER A 116 10.37 36.27 -10.12
C SER A 116 9.48 36.82 -9.00
N ALA A 117 8.32 36.19 -8.77
CA ALA A 117 7.34 36.60 -7.77
C ALA A 117 7.64 36.04 -6.36
N ILE A 118 8.49 35.02 -6.24
CA ILE A 118 8.70 34.31 -4.97
C ILE A 118 9.35 35.19 -3.91
N LYS A 119 8.75 35.19 -2.71
CA LYS A 119 9.25 35.86 -1.51
C LYS A 119 9.54 34.87 -0.38
N CYS A 120 8.81 33.76 -0.35
CA CYS A 120 8.82 32.82 0.77
C CYS A 120 8.77 31.36 0.28
N LEU A 121 9.39 30.46 1.02
CA LEU A 121 9.34 29.01 0.83
C LEU A 121 8.58 28.39 2.00
N SER A 122 7.49 27.70 1.70
CA SER A 122 6.59 27.15 2.71
C SER A 122 7.21 25.99 3.50
N LEU A 123 7.12 26.11 4.83
CA LEU A 123 7.50 25.10 5.81
C LEU A 123 6.28 24.37 6.43
N ALA A 124 5.15 25.06 6.53
CA ALA A 124 3.85 24.52 6.93
C ALA A 124 2.77 25.24 6.12
N GLY A 125 1.63 24.58 5.87
CA GLY A 125 0.54 25.14 5.07
C GLY A 125 0.72 25.05 3.55
N SER A 126 1.71 24.28 3.06
CA SER A 126 2.03 24.19 1.62
C SER A 126 0.91 23.65 0.75
N HIS A 127 0.14 22.65 1.22
CA HIS A 127 -0.99 22.10 0.46
C HIS A 127 -2.11 23.14 0.36
N THR A 128 -2.47 23.80 1.46
CA THR A 128 -3.45 24.90 1.47
C THR A 128 -3.01 26.01 0.52
N ASN A 129 -1.73 26.42 0.53
CA ASN A 129 -1.24 27.42 -0.41
C ASN A 129 -1.37 26.97 -1.88
N CYS A 130 -1.10 25.69 -2.15
CA CYS A 130 -1.29 25.15 -3.49
C CYS A 130 -2.77 25.13 -3.89
N VAL A 131 -3.69 24.83 -2.96
CA VAL A 131 -5.15 24.94 -3.18
C VAL A 131 -5.52 26.37 -3.57
N LEU A 132 -5.07 27.36 -2.80
CA LEU A 132 -5.32 28.77 -3.09
C LEU A 132 -4.74 29.21 -4.44
N ARG A 133 -3.56 28.69 -4.80
CA ARG A 133 -2.89 28.93 -6.09
C ARG A 133 -3.68 28.36 -7.27
N ILE A 134 -4.16 27.12 -7.18
CA ILE A 134 -4.88 26.49 -8.29
C ILE A 134 -6.24 27.16 -8.52
N LEU A 135 -6.88 27.65 -7.44
CA LEU A 135 -8.11 28.44 -7.51
C LEU A 135 -7.85 29.80 -8.17
N SER A 136 -6.84 30.55 -7.72
CA SER A 136 -6.56 31.88 -8.27
C SER A 136 -6.12 31.88 -9.73
N GLN A 137 -5.60 30.74 -10.21
CA GLN A 137 -5.21 30.55 -11.62
C GLN A 137 -6.29 29.86 -12.47
N GLU A 138 -7.42 29.48 -11.87
CA GLU A 138 -8.54 28.86 -12.59
C GLU A 138 -8.10 27.67 -13.46
N ILE A 139 -7.29 26.77 -12.89
CA ILE A 139 -6.72 25.65 -13.64
C ILE A 139 -7.79 24.61 -14.01
N GLN A 140 -7.41 23.70 -14.91
CA GLN A 140 -8.26 22.55 -15.23
C GLN A 140 -8.49 21.68 -13.98
N HIS A 141 -9.74 21.29 -13.76
CA HIS A 141 -10.14 20.46 -12.63
C HIS A 141 -11.34 19.58 -12.98
N GLU A 142 -11.27 18.31 -12.61
CA GLU A 142 -12.32 17.31 -12.87
C GLU A 142 -13.17 17.03 -11.61
N GLY A 143 -13.10 17.91 -10.60
CA GLY A 143 -13.77 17.73 -9.31
C GLY A 143 -15.14 18.41 -9.22
N ASP A 144 -15.40 19.05 -8.07
CA ASP A 144 -16.72 19.59 -7.70
C ASP A 144 -17.26 20.60 -8.73
N GLU A 145 -18.31 20.19 -9.47
CA GLU A 145 -18.98 20.99 -10.50
C GLU A 145 -19.52 22.32 -9.97
N SER A 146 -19.79 22.44 -8.66
CA SER A 146 -20.33 23.68 -8.08
C SER A 146 -19.35 24.85 -8.08
N ILE A 147 -18.05 24.59 -8.30
CA ILE A 147 -17.03 25.62 -8.45
C ILE A 147 -16.26 25.50 -9.77
N CYS A 148 -16.75 24.68 -10.71
CA CYS A 148 -16.14 24.49 -12.02
C CYS A 148 -17.03 25.01 -13.14
N HIS A 149 -16.41 25.61 -14.17
CA HIS A 149 -17.06 26.01 -15.42
C HIS A 149 -16.16 25.60 -16.58
N ASP A 150 -16.72 24.90 -17.57
CA ASP A 150 -15.98 24.35 -18.72
C ASP A 150 -14.72 23.54 -18.34
N GLY A 151 -14.84 22.72 -17.30
CA GLY A 151 -13.76 21.85 -16.82
C GLY A 151 -12.61 22.60 -16.10
N ARG A 152 -12.84 23.85 -15.70
CA ARG A 152 -11.87 24.69 -14.98
C ARG A 152 -12.45 25.22 -13.70
N LEU A 153 -11.60 25.42 -12.68
CA LEU A 153 -11.96 26.14 -11.47
C LEU A 153 -12.43 27.56 -11.82
N ASN A 154 -13.44 28.06 -11.13
CA ASN A 154 -14.02 29.37 -11.40
C ASN A 154 -14.14 30.20 -10.11
N MET A 155 -13.45 31.34 -10.08
CA MET A 155 -13.39 32.20 -8.89
C MET A 155 -14.72 32.86 -8.56
N GLU A 156 -15.58 33.12 -9.54
CA GLU A 156 -16.90 33.71 -9.32
C GLU A 156 -17.88 32.69 -8.70
N LEU A 157 -17.81 31.43 -9.12
CA LEU A 157 -18.56 30.35 -8.47
C LEU A 157 -18.06 30.10 -7.05
N LEU A 158 -16.72 30.10 -6.84
CA LEU A 158 -16.14 30.04 -5.51
C LEU A 158 -16.65 31.17 -4.61
N ARG A 159 -16.66 32.41 -5.10
CA ARG A 159 -17.14 33.59 -4.36
C ARG A 159 -18.58 33.42 -3.88
N LYS A 160 -19.46 32.90 -4.75
CA LYS A 160 -20.86 32.63 -4.40
C LYS A 160 -21.01 31.51 -3.36
N LYS A 161 -20.11 30.52 -3.37
CA LYS A 161 -20.15 29.36 -2.48
C LYS A 161 -19.50 29.66 -1.11
N ASP A 162 -18.33 30.29 -1.11
CA ASP A 162 -17.54 30.63 0.06
C ASP A 162 -16.70 31.90 -0.19
N GLU A 163 -17.25 33.04 0.24
CA GLU A 163 -16.62 34.36 0.10
C GLU A 163 -15.28 34.46 0.85
N SER A 164 -15.13 33.77 1.98
CA SER A 164 -13.89 33.75 2.77
C SER A 164 -12.79 33.03 2.01
N PHE A 165 -13.13 31.88 1.42
CA PHE A 165 -12.20 31.10 0.62
C PHE A 165 -11.77 31.85 -0.65
N TYR A 166 -12.72 32.52 -1.31
CA TYR A 166 -12.44 33.39 -2.45
C TYR A 166 -11.44 34.49 -2.09
N LYS A 167 -11.64 35.20 -0.96
CA LYS A 167 -10.71 36.25 -0.51
C LYS A 167 -9.33 35.71 -0.23
N ALA A 168 -9.24 34.53 0.40
CA ALA A 168 -7.96 33.88 0.66
C ALA A 168 -7.24 33.44 -0.63
N ALA A 169 -7.98 32.97 -1.64
CA ALA A 169 -7.39 32.60 -2.93
C ALA A 169 -6.92 33.83 -3.70
N GLN A 170 -7.71 34.91 -3.67
CA GLN A 170 -7.41 36.15 -4.39
C GLN A 170 -6.29 36.98 -3.74
N ASN A 171 -6.22 37.04 -2.42
CA ASN A 171 -5.31 37.94 -1.70
C ASN A 171 -4.21 37.21 -0.94
N GLY A 172 -4.39 35.91 -0.70
CA GLY A 172 -3.55 35.11 0.17
C GLY A 172 -4.01 35.11 1.62
N VAL A 173 -3.17 34.54 2.47
CA VAL A 173 -3.38 34.43 3.92
C VAL A 173 -2.18 35.01 4.66
N THR A 174 -2.29 35.17 5.98
CA THR A 174 -1.16 35.62 6.82
C THR A 174 -0.13 34.51 7.05
N TRP A 175 1.13 34.76 6.71
CA TRP A 175 2.26 33.86 6.92
C TRP A 175 3.16 34.33 8.05
N LYS A 176 3.63 33.40 8.88
CA LYS A 176 4.83 33.59 9.71
C LYS A 176 6.07 33.29 8.88
N VAL A 177 6.90 34.30 8.63
CA VAL A 177 8.08 34.20 7.77
C VAL A 177 9.35 34.28 8.62
N ILE A 178 10.15 33.22 8.58
CA ILE A 178 11.48 33.16 9.19
C ILE A 178 12.46 33.88 8.26
N THR A 179 13.24 34.81 8.80
CA THR A 179 14.24 35.55 8.04
C THR A 179 15.36 34.64 7.53
N LYS A 180 16.00 35.03 6.42
CA LYS A 180 17.18 34.34 5.88
C LYS A 180 18.31 34.25 6.90
N GLU A 181 18.49 35.29 7.72
CA GLU A 181 19.49 35.33 8.78
C GLU A 181 19.25 34.24 9.84
N ALA A 182 18.01 34.10 10.32
CA ALA A 182 17.65 33.07 11.29
C ALA A 182 17.79 31.67 10.69
N ALA A 183 17.36 31.47 9.44
CA ALA A 183 17.47 30.19 8.75
C ALA A 183 18.93 29.75 8.55
N ALA A 184 19.81 30.68 8.17
CA ALA A 184 21.24 30.41 8.03
C ALA A 184 21.90 30.08 9.38
N SER A 185 21.45 30.73 10.46
CA SER A 185 22.01 30.54 11.80
C SER A 185 21.45 29.29 12.52
N LEU A 186 20.23 28.84 12.17
CA LEU A 186 19.54 27.70 12.77
C LEU A 186 19.05 26.72 11.70
N PRO A 187 19.93 26.06 10.93
CA PRO A 187 19.52 25.23 9.79
C PRO A 187 18.61 24.05 10.18
N HIS A 188 18.73 23.54 11.42
CA HIS A 188 17.88 22.46 11.94
C HIS A 188 16.46 22.91 12.29
N LEU A 189 16.21 24.21 12.49
CA LEU A 189 14.89 24.73 12.80
C LEU A 189 13.89 24.43 11.67
N MET A 190 14.31 24.59 10.41
CA MET A 190 13.42 24.40 9.26
C MET A 190 12.86 22.97 9.21
N SER A 191 13.72 21.96 9.44
CA SER A 191 13.28 20.56 9.47
C SER A 191 12.39 20.25 10.69
N MET A 192 12.61 20.91 11.82
CA MET A 192 11.76 20.78 13.00
C MET A 192 10.38 21.45 12.82
N VAL A 193 10.31 22.61 12.18
CA VAL A 193 9.04 23.27 11.82
C VAL A 193 8.21 22.38 10.90
N GLN A 194 8.84 21.75 9.90
CA GLN A 194 8.20 20.77 9.03
C GLN A 194 7.61 19.59 9.80
N ARG A 195 8.40 18.99 10.69
CA ARG A 195 7.96 17.87 11.53
C ARG A 195 6.83 18.26 12.47
N MET A 196 6.89 19.46 13.05
CA MET A 196 5.83 20.03 13.89
C MET A 196 4.53 20.20 13.08
N GLY A 197 4.60 20.77 11.88
CA GLY A 197 3.46 20.86 10.97
C GLY A 197 2.84 19.50 10.67
N ASN A 198 3.66 18.52 10.30
CA ASN A 198 3.21 17.15 10.00
C ASN A 198 2.58 16.42 11.20
N ALA A 199 3.06 16.66 12.43
CA ALA A 199 2.50 16.06 13.64
C ALA A 199 1.06 16.53 13.94
N THR A 200 0.64 17.66 13.38
CA THR A 200 -0.70 18.25 13.58
C THR A 200 -1.68 17.96 12.44
N LEU A 201 -1.24 17.28 11.37
CA LEU A 201 -2.08 16.99 10.21
C LEU A 201 -2.97 15.76 10.42
N GLN A 202 -4.20 15.81 9.89
CA GLN A 202 -5.10 14.65 9.82
C GLN A 202 -4.65 13.60 8.78
N ARG A 203 -3.96 14.04 7.71
CA ARG A 203 -3.42 13.14 6.69
C ARG A 203 -2.07 12.58 7.15
N HIS A 204 -2.04 11.26 7.32
CA HIS A 204 -0.86 10.52 7.77
C HIS A 204 0.29 10.59 6.75
N GLU A 205 1.51 10.39 7.25
CA GLU A 205 2.73 10.27 6.44
C GLU A 205 2.59 9.17 5.37
N HIS A 206 3.07 9.42 4.15
CA HIS A 206 3.08 8.44 3.06
C HIS A 206 4.30 7.49 3.15
N GLU A 207 4.17 6.24 2.70
CA GLU A 207 5.26 5.25 2.79
C GLU A 207 6.53 5.68 2.04
N LEU A 208 6.41 6.36 0.88
CA LEU A 208 7.57 6.88 0.14
C LEU A 208 8.24 8.07 0.85
N GLN A 209 7.48 8.90 1.56
CA GLN A 209 8.06 9.95 2.41
C GLN A 209 8.88 9.33 3.54
N LEU A 210 8.32 8.31 4.21
CA LEU A 210 9.06 7.55 5.23
C LEU A 210 10.32 6.90 4.65
N MET A 211 10.23 6.35 3.43
CA MET A 211 11.38 5.77 2.72
C MET A 211 12.47 6.81 2.42
N ARG A 212 12.10 8.03 2.00
CA ARG A 212 13.03 9.14 1.80
C ARG A 212 13.73 9.54 3.10
N ARG A 213 12.98 9.64 4.21
CA ARG A 213 13.58 9.91 5.53
C ARG A 213 14.54 8.80 5.95
N LEU A 214 14.19 7.53 5.73
CA LEU A 214 15.06 6.39 6.01
C LEU A 214 16.37 6.48 5.20
N HIS A 215 16.29 6.78 3.90
CA HIS A 215 17.46 6.95 3.03
C HIS A 215 18.34 8.12 3.47
N GLY A 216 17.74 9.29 3.76
CA GLY A 216 18.47 10.47 4.23
C GLY A 216 19.20 10.24 5.55
N MET A 217 18.55 9.56 6.51
CA MET A 217 19.21 9.17 7.77
C MET A 217 20.33 8.16 7.53
N TRP A 218 20.12 7.18 6.66
CA TRP A 218 21.17 6.23 6.30
C TRP A 218 22.38 6.91 5.68
N MET A 219 22.17 7.88 4.78
CA MET A 219 23.25 8.66 4.16
C MET A 219 24.07 9.44 5.18
N LEU A 220 23.40 10.05 6.16
CA LEU A 220 24.07 10.77 7.24
C LEU A 220 24.96 9.84 8.07
N GLU A 221 24.41 8.70 8.50
CA GLU A 221 25.14 7.68 9.28
C GLU A 221 26.28 7.05 8.47
N ALA A 222 26.05 6.73 7.20
CA ALA A 222 27.05 6.10 6.32
C ALA A 222 28.23 7.04 6.00
N THR A 223 28.04 8.35 6.15
CA THR A 223 29.11 9.34 5.98
C THR A 223 29.95 9.47 7.26
N GLN A 224 29.34 9.26 8.43
CA GLN A 224 29.99 9.38 9.74
C GLN A 224 30.60 8.06 10.24
N HIS A 225 30.05 6.92 9.82
CA HIS A 225 30.40 5.59 10.31
C HIS A 225 30.60 4.60 9.15
N GLN A 226 31.55 3.65 9.31
CA GLN A 226 31.78 2.59 8.32
C GLN A 226 30.63 1.58 8.21
N HIS A 227 29.85 1.40 9.29
CA HIS A 227 28.72 0.48 9.33
C HIS A 227 27.50 1.17 9.93
N VAL A 228 26.37 1.09 9.24
CA VAL A 228 25.12 1.73 9.64
C VAL A 228 24.17 0.70 10.24
N ASP A 229 23.87 0.85 11.52
CA ASP A 229 22.92 -0.01 12.23
C ASP A 229 21.46 0.41 11.99
N PHE A 230 20.64 -0.55 11.55
CA PHE A 230 19.22 -0.33 11.31
C PHE A 230 18.47 0.07 12.59
N MET A 231 18.84 -0.46 13.76
CA MET A 231 18.15 -0.12 15.01
C MET A 231 18.36 1.36 15.39
N THR A 232 19.56 1.88 15.13
CA THR A 232 19.90 3.30 15.28
C THR A 232 19.06 4.18 14.36
N ILE A 233 18.98 3.85 13.07
CA ILE A 233 18.11 4.54 12.12
C ILE A 233 16.65 4.46 12.56
N LYS A 234 16.17 3.26 12.87
CA LYS A 234 14.79 3.02 13.30
C LYS A 234 14.42 3.94 14.46
N LYS A 235 15.26 4.01 15.50
CA LYS A 235 15.04 4.88 16.67
C LYS A 235 14.89 6.36 16.28
N ARG A 236 15.76 6.86 15.40
CA ARG A 236 15.73 8.28 14.94
C ARG A 236 14.54 8.60 14.04
N VAL A 237 14.10 7.65 13.23
CA VAL A 237 13.03 7.84 12.23
C VAL A 237 11.64 7.63 12.86
N THR A 238 11.54 6.86 13.96
CA THR A 238 10.27 6.60 14.69
C THR A 238 10.10 7.47 15.93
N THR A 239 10.44 8.75 15.88
CA THR A 239 10.27 9.74 16.98
C THR A 239 8.79 10.02 17.34
N GLY A 240 7.86 9.12 16.94
CA GLY A 240 6.43 9.07 17.22
C GLY A 240 5.81 7.77 16.69
N LYS A 241 4.49 7.56 16.90
CA LYS A 241 3.75 6.40 16.33
C LYS A 241 3.55 6.59 14.82
N THR A 242 4.51 6.17 13.99
CA THR A 242 4.26 6.05 12.55
C THR A 242 3.24 4.94 12.28
N VAL A 243 2.25 5.21 11.43
CA VAL A 243 1.25 4.21 10.99
C VAL A 243 1.88 3.07 10.20
N HIS A 244 3.08 3.29 9.63
CA HIS A 244 3.80 2.35 8.78
C HIS A 244 4.84 1.51 9.54
N HIS A 245 4.74 1.40 10.87
CA HIS A 245 5.75 0.69 11.70
C HIS A 245 6.02 -0.74 11.22
N LYS A 246 4.99 -1.44 10.71
CA LYS A 246 5.14 -2.80 10.15
C LYS A 246 5.88 -2.81 8.80
N SER A 247 5.70 -1.79 7.96
CA SER A 247 6.37 -1.66 6.66
C SER A 247 7.83 -1.19 6.79
N LEU A 248 8.18 -0.53 7.89
CA LEU A 248 9.47 0.16 8.08
C LEU A 248 10.72 -0.69 7.77
N PRO A 249 10.88 -1.95 8.25
CA PRO A 249 12.05 -2.76 7.91
C PRO A 249 12.16 -3.08 6.43
N HIS A 250 11.01 -3.25 5.77
CA HIS A 250 10.93 -3.57 4.35
C HIS A 250 11.18 -2.34 3.49
N LEU A 251 10.65 -1.17 3.87
CA LEU A 251 10.94 0.12 3.23
C LEU A 251 12.44 0.44 3.30
N TYR A 252 13.08 0.22 4.46
CA TYR A 252 14.52 0.39 4.62
C TYR A 252 15.30 -0.54 3.69
N THR A 253 14.96 -1.83 3.69
CA THR A 253 15.59 -2.82 2.83
C THR A 253 15.44 -2.46 1.35
N PHE A 254 14.25 -2.03 0.93
CA PHE A 254 13.97 -1.64 -0.43
C PHE A 254 14.80 -0.43 -0.87
N ALA A 255 14.83 0.62 -0.03
CA ALA A 255 15.60 1.84 -0.30
C ALA A 255 17.10 1.54 -0.50
N LEU A 256 17.67 0.68 0.34
CA LEU A 256 19.09 0.32 0.22
C LEU A 256 19.41 -0.52 -1.00
N LYS A 257 18.54 -1.48 -1.34
CA LYS A 257 18.79 -2.40 -2.45
C LYS A 257 18.51 -1.80 -3.80
N PHE A 258 17.46 -0.99 -3.89
CA PHE A 258 16.91 -0.58 -5.18
C PHE A 258 16.91 0.94 -5.37
N GLY A 259 17.02 1.76 -4.32
CA GLY A 259 16.78 3.21 -4.36
C GLY A 259 17.68 4.03 -5.28
N GLY A 260 18.74 3.46 -5.84
CA GLY A 260 19.74 4.17 -6.67
C GLY A 260 21.09 4.38 -5.97
N GLY A 261 21.26 3.83 -4.76
CA GLY A 261 22.49 3.95 -3.98
C GLY A 261 22.55 5.27 -3.20
N ARG A 262 23.70 5.95 -3.20
CA ARG A 262 23.89 7.21 -2.45
C ARG A 262 23.08 8.38 -3.02
N ILE A 263 22.80 8.35 -4.32
CA ILE A 263 21.93 9.30 -5.00
C ILE A 263 20.63 8.55 -5.30
N PRO A 264 19.52 8.85 -4.61
CA PRO A 264 18.32 8.03 -4.66
C PRO A 264 17.46 8.30 -5.91
N PHE A 265 18.06 8.34 -7.10
CA PHE A 265 17.41 8.82 -8.32
C PHE A 265 16.17 8.00 -8.72
N LEU A 266 16.14 6.69 -8.43
CA LEU A 266 14.98 5.83 -8.70
C LEU A 266 13.83 6.10 -7.73
N LEU A 267 14.15 6.44 -6.48
CA LEU A 267 13.16 6.90 -5.50
C LEU A 267 12.61 8.26 -5.92
N ASP A 268 13.46 9.20 -6.34
CA ASP A 268 13.05 10.53 -6.81
C ASP A 268 12.09 10.44 -8.00
N GLU A 269 12.44 9.65 -9.02
CA GLU A 269 11.60 9.42 -10.20
C GLU A 269 10.25 8.80 -9.82
N THR A 270 10.27 7.81 -8.91
CA THR A 270 9.05 7.11 -8.51
C THR A 270 8.14 7.97 -7.67
N GLU A 271 8.69 8.74 -6.74
CA GLU A 271 7.91 9.62 -5.91
C GLU A 271 7.30 10.76 -6.72
N SER A 272 8.05 11.33 -7.67
CA SER A 272 7.54 12.32 -8.63
C SER A 272 6.35 11.79 -9.44
N PHE A 273 6.43 10.53 -9.86
CA PHE A 273 5.30 9.87 -10.53
C PHE A 273 4.13 9.65 -9.57
N VAL A 274 4.36 9.03 -8.41
CA VAL A 274 3.30 8.64 -7.46
C VAL A 274 2.53 9.85 -6.92
N ARG A 275 3.20 10.97 -6.62
CA ARG A 275 2.56 12.21 -6.12
C ARG A 275 1.56 12.85 -7.08
N ARG A 276 1.53 12.43 -8.35
CA ARG A 276 0.56 12.88 -9.35
C ARG A 276 -0.58 11.90 -9.59
N HIS A 277 -0.39 10.64 -9.23
CA HIS A 277 -1.31 9.56 -9.60
C HIS A 277 -1.91 8.85 -8.39
N SER A 278 -1.48 9.18 -7.17
CA SER A 278 -1.96 8.56 -5.94
C SER A 278 -2.00 9.54 -4.77
N PRO A 279 -3.08 9.53 -3.96
CA PRO A 279 -3.15 10.31 -2.73
C PRO A 279 -2.17 9.77 -1.67
N SER A 280 -1.80 10.59 -0.68
CA SER A 280 -0.89 10.18 0.39
C SER A 280 -1.50 9.20 1.39
N THR A 281 -2.82 9.06 1.38
CA THR A 281 -3.56 8.10 2.24
C THR A 281 -3.36 6.66 1.79
N ARG A 282 -2.87 6.44 0.56
CA ARG A 282 -2.61 5.11 0.02
C ARG A 282 -1.40 4.46 0.68
N SER A 283 -1.54 3.18 0.98
CA SER A 283 -0.46 2.32 1.50
C SER A 283 -0.49 0.98 0.78
N LEU A 284 0.69 0.49 0.40
CA LEU A 284 0.87 -0.85 -0.17
C LEU A 284 1.03 -1.91 0.93
N GLY A 285 1.45 -1.49 2.12
CA GLY A 285 1.50 -2.33 3.32
C GLY A 285 2.72 -3.25 3.39
N ALA A 286 2.94 -3.78 4.60
CA ALA A 286 4.16 -4.51 4.93
C ALA A 286 4.40 -5.76 4.08
N GLU A 287 3.34 -6.49 3.71
CA GLU A 287 3.47 -7.70 2.89
C GLU A 287 3.95 -7.36 1.47
N PHE A 288 3.42 -6.31 0.86
CA PHE A 288 3.87 -5.86 -0.45
C PHE A 288 5.35 -5.49 -0.40
N TRP A 289 5.73 -4.64 0.56
CA TRP A 289 7.10 -4.19 0.73
C TRP A 289 8.06 -5.34 1.04
N ASP A 290 7.64 -6.34 1.83
CA ASP A 290 8.41 -7.57 2.05
C ASP A 290 8.69 -8.30 0.74
N LYS A 291 7.64 -8.57 -0.06
CA LYS A 291 7.78 -9.34 -1.31
C LYS A 291 8.61 -8.62 -2.36
N ILE A 292 8.41 -7.32 -2.53
CA ILE A 292 9.14 -6.54 -3.55
C ILE A 292 10.61 -6.33 -3.16
N SER A 293 10.95 -6.47 -1.87
CA SER A 293 12.33 -6.36 -1.36
C SER A 293 13.16 -7.65 -1.46
N GLN A 294 12.54 -8.78 -1.84
CA GLN A 294 13.23 -10.06 -1.89
C GLN A 294 14.26 -10.08 -3.02
N GLU A 295 15.48 -10.53 -2.72
CA GLU A 295 16.49 -10.82 -3.72
C GLU A 295 16.06 -12.04 -4.51
N VAL A 296 15.65 -11.80 -5.74
CA VAL A 296 15.84 -12.57 -6.97
C VAL A 296 14.76 -11.99 -7.89
N LYS A 297 15.07 -11.03 -8.79
CA LYS A 297 14.40 -10.80 -10.10
C LYS A 297 14.58 -9.41 -10.70
N GLY A 298 15.28 -9.34 -11.83
CA GLY A 298 15.35 -8.11 -12.63
C GLY A 298 16.15 -6.99 -11.99
N THR A 299 16.61 -6.03 -12.78
CA THR A 299 17.43 -4.90 -12.28
C THR A 299 16.57 -3.73 -11.77
N ASN A 300 15.26 -3.70 -12.07
CA ASN A 300 14.42 -2.54 -11.79
C ASN A 300 13.09 -2.90 -11.09
N GLN A 301 12.96 -2.63 -9.79
CA GLN A 301 11.73 -2.87 -9.01
C GLN A 301 10.75 -1.70 -9.02
N PHE A 302 11.21 -0.50 -9.33
CA PHE A 302 10.42 0.74 -9.18
C PHE A 302 9.19 0.85 -10.09
N PRO A 303 9.25 0.38 -11.35
CA PRO A 303 8.05 0.28 -12.19
C PRO A 303 6.89 -0.52 -11.56
N ARG A 304 7.21 -1.56 -10.77
CA ARG A 304 6.22 -2.38 -10.08
C ARG A 304 5.57 -1.62 -8.93
N VAL A 305 6.36 -0.80 -8.24
CA VAL A 305 5.87 0.14 -7.21
C VAL A 305 4.96 1.20 -7.83
N LYS A 306 5.35 1.79 -8.97
CA LYS A 306 4.51 2.77 -9.70
C LYS A 306 3.18 2.15 -10.15
N LEU A 307 3.18 0.94 -10.70
CA LEU A 307 1.95 0.19 -11.05
C LEU A 307 1.05 -0.02 -9.83
N ALA A 308 1.63 -0.45 -8.72
CA ALA A 308 0.89 -0.71 -7.48
C ALA A 308 0.28 0.56 -6.87
N TYR A 309 0.90 1.73 -7.04
CA TYR A 309 0.33 3.01 -6.60
C TYR A 309 -0.66 3.63 -7.60
N ALA A 310 -0.46 3.49 -8.91
CA ALA A 310 -1.25 4.23 -9.90
C ALA A 310 -2.50 3.49 -10.39
N LYS A 311 -2.56 2.15 -10.27
CA LYS A 311 -3.61 1.37 -10.95
C LYS A 311 -4.45 0.47 -10.06
N GLU A 312 -4.20 0.39 -8.74
CA GLU A 312 -5.01 -0.42 -7.78
C GLU A 312 -5.11 -1.92 -8.06
N ILE A 313 -4.52 -2.38 -9.16
CA ILE A 313 -4.66 -3.76 -9.65
C ILE A 313 -3.52 -4.65 -9.16
N ALA A 314 -2.34 -4.10 -8.84
CA ALA A 314 -1.20 -4.89 -8.42
C ALA A 314 -1.12 -5.07 -6.90
N GLN A 315 -1.24 -6.32 -6.45
CA GLN A 315 -1.16 -6.70 -5.04
C GLN A 315 0.13 -7.47 -4.72
N ALA A 316 0.37 -7.77 -3.43
CA ALA A 316 1.51 -8.59 -3.00
C ALA A 316 1.54 -9.98 -3.68
N ALA A 317 0.37 -10.54 -4.01
CA ALA A 317 0.24 -11.78 -4.76
C ALA A 317 0.77 -11.66 -6.21
N ASP A 318 0.57 -10.51 -6.86
CA ASP A 318 1.08 -10.26 -8.21
C ASP A 318 2.59 -10.08 -8.21
N VAL A 319 3.13 -9.40 -7.20
CA VAL A 319 4.57 -9.35 -6.98
C VAL A 319 5.09 -10.79 -6.84
N LYS A 320 4.47 -11.62 -6.01
CA LYS A 320 4.83 -13.03 -5.85
C LYS A 320 4.72 -13.83 -7.16
N ARG A 321 3.77 -13.50 -8.03
CA ARG A 321 3.61 -14.14 -9.35
C ARG A 321 4.76 -13.76 -10.30
N LEU A 322 5.17 -12.49 -10.33
CA LEU A 322 6.42 -12.08 -10.97
C LEU A 322 7.62 -12.81 -10.37
N LEU A 323 7.52 -13.21 -9.10
CA LEU A 323 8.52 -14.02 -8.41
C LEU A 323 8.55 -15.51 -8.82
N HIS A 324 7.62 -15.99 -9.64
CA HIS A 324 7.56 -17.40 -10.05
C HIS A 324 8.57 -17.72 -11.15
N LYS A 325 9.10 -18.94 -11.18
CA LYS A 325 10.10 -19.37 -12.18
C LYS A 325 9.58 -19.23 -13.61
N ASP A 326 8.29 -19.47 -13.80
CA ASP A 326 7.64 -19.49 -15.12
C ASP A 326 7.53 -18.10 -15.78
N LEU A 327 7.58 -17.02 -14.99
CA LEU A 327 7.53 -15.64 -15.51
C LEU A 327 8.89 -14.94 -15.49
N LEU A 328 9.93 -15.60 -15.01
CA LEU A 328 11.25 -14.99 -14.83
C LEU A 328 11.88 -14.54 -16.15
N SER A 329 11.75 -15.35 -17.21
CA SER A 329 12.23 -15.03 -18.56
C SER A 329 11.49 -13.83 -19.16
N GLU A 330 10.16 -13.81 -19.00
CA GLU A 330 9.29 -12.74 -19.47
C GLU A 330 9.59 -11.40 -18.79
N VAL A 331 9.88 -11.43 -17.49
CA VAL A 331 10.28 -10.26 -16.70
C VAL A 331 11.64 -9.73 -17.13
N ARG A 332 12.63 -10.60 -17.32
CA ARG A 332 13.96 -10.18 -17.83
C ARG A 332 13.87 -9.58 -19.22
N THR A 333 13.02 -10.15 -20.08
CA THR A 333 12.75 -9.61 -21.41
C THR A 333 12.16 -8.21 -21.30
N ALA A 334 11.14 -8.02 -20.45
CA ALA A 334 10.55 -6.70 -20.22
C ALA A 334 11.55 -5.66 -19.70
N ASP A 335 12.41 -6.02 -18.73
CA ASP A 335 13.49 -5.15 -18.27
C ASP A 335 14.44 -4.75 -19.43
N GLY A 336 14.69 -5.67 -20.36
CA GLY A 336 15.47 -5.43 -21.58
C GLY A 336 14.83 -4.37 -22.49
N PHE A 337 13.52 -4.45 -22.74
CA PHE A 337 12.78 -3.43 -23.48
C PHE A 337 12.85 -2.06 -22.80
N MET A 338 12.66 -2.02 -21.47
CA MET A 338 12.72 -0.80 -20.68
C MET A 338 14.08 -0.10 -20.76
N HIS A 339 15.15 -0.89 -20.79
CA HIS A 339 16.50 -0.38 -20.96
C HIS A 339 16.73 0.08 -22.40
N GLN A 340 16.29 -0.72 -23.38
CA GLN A 340 16.51 -0.44 -24.79
C GLN A 340 15.84 0.87 -25.23
N TRP A 341 14.57 1.10 -24.89
CA TRP A 341 13.91 2.35 -25.29
C TRP A 341 14.52 3.58 -24.60
N ARG A 342 15.05 3.46 -23.37
CA ARG A 342 15.79 4.57 -22.72
C ARG A 342 17.10 4.85 -23.44
N SER A 343 17.83 3.79 -23.83
CA SER A 343 19.08 3.91 -24.58
C SER A 343 18.93 4.60 -25.93
N LEU A 344 17.75 4.56 -26.56
CA LEU A 344 17.47 5.27 -27.80
C LEU A 344 17.51 6.79 -27.60
N VAL A 345 17.09 7.29 -26.43
CA VAL A 345 17.15 8.71 -26.07
C VAL A 345 18.54 9.10 -25.61
N GLU A 346 19.19 8.26 -24.81
CA GLU A 346 20.55 8.54 -24.30
C GLU A 346 21.57 8.79 -25.43
N LYS A 347 21.38 8.14 -26.58
CA LYS A 347 22.22 8.28 -27.77
C LYS A 347 21.98 9.57 -28.55
N LEU A 348 20.90 10.31 -28.26
CA LEU A 348 20.64 11.60 -28.90
C LEU A 348 21.54 12.69 -28.30
N PRO A 349 21.78 13.79 -29.04
CA PRO A 349 22.34 15.00 -28.43
C PRO A 349 21.50 15.43 -27.22
N GLU A 350 22.16 15.73 -26.10
CA GLU A 350 21.50 16.08 -24.83
C GLU A 350 20.57 14.97 -24.28
N GLY A 351 20.81 13.71 -24.66
CA GLY A 351 19.97 12.57 -24.28
C GLY A 351 19.71 12.43 -22.78
N THR A 352 20.71 12.75 -21.95
CA THR A 352 20.57 12.76 -20.49
C THR A 352 19.58 13.84 -20.01
N ASP A 353 19.59 15.02 -20.62
CA ASP A 353 18.67 16.11 -20.27
C ASP A 353 17.25 15.83 -20.80
N LEU A 354 17.15 15.22 -21.99
CA LEU A 354 15.88 14.74 -22.53
C LEU A 354 15.22 13.73 -21.60
N LEU A 355 15.96 12.74 -21.09
CA LEU A 355 15.44 11.76 -20.12
C LEU A 355 14.97 12.38 -18.79
N ARG A 356 15.47 13.57 -18.44
CA ARG A 356 15.03 14.33 -17.27
C ARG A 356 13.82 15.21 -17.54
N MET A 357 13.36 15.33 -18.79
CA MET A 357 12.14 16.06 -19.11
C MET A 357 10.93 15.42 -18.41
N PRO A 358 10.12 16.19 -17.66
CA PRO A 358 8.95 15.66 -16.96
C PRO A 358 7.95 14.90 -17.85
N GLU A 359 7.73 15.38 -19.06
CA GLU A 359 6.83 14.81 -20.05
C GLU A 359 7.33 13.43 -20.48
N LEU A 360 8.62 13.34 -20.82
CA LEU A 360 9.25 12.09 -21.23
C LEU A 360 9.33 11.08 -20.08
N SER A 361 9.75 11.52 -18.89
CA SER A 361 9.79 10.68 -17.69
C SER A 361 8.43 10.10 -17.34
N THR A 362 7.35 10.88 -17.50
CA THR A 362 5.97 10.41 -17.31
C THR A 362 5.59 9.36 -18.34
N ALA A 363 5.83 9.64 -19.63
CA ALA A 363 5.53 8.72 -20.71
C ALA A 363 6.26 7.38 -20.54
N LEU A 364 7.55 7.41 -20.18
CA LEU A 364 8.35 6.22 -19.91
C LEU A 364 7.85 5.46 -18.66
N SER A 365 7.43 6.16 -17.61
CA SER A 365 6.84 5.53 -16.43
C SER A 365 5.54 4.79 -16.77
N LEU A 366 4.66 5.39 -17.57
CA LEU A 366 3.43 4.76 -18.04
C LEU A 366 3.72 3.56 -18.95
N ALA A 367 4.71 3.70 -19.84
CA ALA A 367 5.19 2.60 -20.67
C ALA A 367 5.70 1.41 -19.85
N ASP A 368 6.49 1.67 -18.81
CA ASP A 368 6.99 0.60 -17.92
C ASP A 368 5.82 -0.12 -17.22
N ILE A 369 4.85 0.65 -16.72
CA ILE A 369 3.63 0.13 -16.07
C ILE A 369 2.83 -0.76 -17.05
N HIS A 370 2.64 -0.31 -18.28
CA HIS A 370 1.92 -1.07 -19.31
C HIS A 370 2.62 -2.36 -19.68
N LEU A 371 3.95 -2.32 -19.81
CA LEU A 371 4.73 -3.50 -20.13
C LEU A 371 4.68 -4.53 -18.99
N ILE A 372 4.72 -4.09 -17.73
CA ILE A 372 4.55 -5.00 -16.58
C ILE A 372 3.13 -5.56 -16.51
N GLY A 373 2.12 -4.72 -16.74
CA GLY A 373 0.73 -5.18 -16.80
C GLY A 373 0.53 -6.22 -17.90
N PHE A 374 1.16 -6.04 -19.06
CA PHE A 374 1.18 -7.02 -20.15
C PHE A 374 1.79 -8.36 -19.71
N VAL A 375 2.98 -8.34 -19.07
CA VAL A 375 3.62 -9.55 -18.53
C VAL A 375 2.74 -10.25 -17.48
N LEU A 376 2.06 -9.48 -16.64
CA LEU A 376 1.14 -9.99 -15.62
C LEU A 376 -0.24 -10.37 -16.15
N LYS A 377 -0.52 -10.13 -17.44
CA LYS A 377 -1.84 -10.30 -18.04
C LYS A 377 -2.92 -9.56 -17.25
N MET A 378 -2.61 -8.36 -16.77
CA MET A 378 -3.53 -7.51 -16.02
C MET A 378 -4.46 -6.77 -16.98
N PRO A 379 -5.76 -6.65 -16.64
CA PRO A 379 -6.68 -5.81 -17.40
C PRO A 379 -6.34 -4.34 -17.12
N LEU A 380 -5.55 -3.73 -17.99
CA LEU A 380 -5.30 -2.29 -17.94
C LEU A 380 -6.29 -1.56 -18.85
N GLU A 381 -6.83 -0.43 -18.40
CA GLU A 381 -7.74 0.45 -19.16
C GLU A 381 -7.00 1.25 -20.26
N VAL A 382 -6.23 0.57 -21.09
CA VAL A 382 -5.40 1.19 -22.12
C VAL A 382 -5.42 0.36 -23.40
N LYS A 383 -4.90 0.95 -24.48
CA LYS A 383 -4.71 0.30 -25.77
C LYS A 383 -4.12 -1.09 -25.57
N GLN A 384 -4.83 -2.11 -26.06
CA GLN A 384 -4.36 -3.48 -26.02
C GLN A 384 -3.35 -3.69 -27.14
N TYR A 385 -2.15 -4.13 -26.77
CA TYR A 385 -1.09 -4.42 -27.71
C TYR A 385 -1.08 -5.91 -28.02
N THR A 386 -0.83 -6.26 -29.28
CA THR A 386 -0.72 -7.65 -29.74
C THR A 386 0.59 -8.30 -29.31
N SER A 387 1.64 -7.50 -29.09
CA SER A 387 2.95 -7.96 -28.60
C SER A 387 3.69 -6.87 -27.81
N LYS A 388 4.80 -7.24 -27.16
CA LYS A 388 5.67 -6.30 -26.44
C LYS A 388 6.38 -5.35 -27.39
N GLU A 389 6.73 -5.83 -28.58
CA GLU A 389 7.36 -5.08 -29.65
C GLU A 389 6.40 -4.01 -30.20
N ALA A 390 5.11 -4.33 -30.35
CA ALA A 390 4.10 -3.36 -30.75
C ALA A 390 3.97 -2.22 -29.72
N LEU A 391 3.95 -2.55 -28.43
CA LEU A 391 4.00 -1.55 -27.34
C LEU A 391 5.28 -0.73 -27.42
N ALA A 392 6.44 -1.37 -27.56
CA ALA A 392 7.73 -0.69 -27.61
C ALA A 392 7.85 0.24 -28.82
N HIS A 393 7.28 -0.11 -29.96
CA HIS A 393 7.20 0.78 -31.11
C HIS A 393 6.38 2.03 -30.79
N ASP A 394 5.18 1.88 -30.21
CA ASP A 394 4.31 3.01 -29.86
C ASP A 394 4.98 3.93 -28.83
N VAL A 395 5.73 3.36 -27.88
CA VAL A 395 6.56 4.12 -26.94
C VAL A 395 7.58 4.98 -27.70
N VAL A 396 8.27 4.44 -28.70
CA VAL A 396 9.19 5.23 -29.54
C VAL A 396 8.47 6.34 -30.31
N VAL A 397 7.25 6.09 -30.81
CA VAL A 397 6.42 7.11 -31.48
C VAL A 397 6.10 8.26 -30.52
N ILE A 398 5.70 7.96 -29.29
CA ILE A 398 5.45 8.96 -28.24
C ILE A 398 6.74 9.74 -27.93
N MET A 399 7.87 9.04 -27.78
CA MET A 399 9.17 9.68 -27.51
C MET A 399 9.58 10.63 -28.64
N ARG A 400 9.35 10.26 -29.92
CA ARG A 400 9.60 11.17 -31.07
C ARG A 400 8.80 12.46 -30.93
N GLY A 401 7.53 12.36 -30.57
CA GLY A 401 6.64 13.50 -30.39
C GLY A 401 7.09 14.43 -29.25
N ILE A 402 7.45 13.86 -28.10
CA ILE A 402 7.89 14.63 -26.92
C ILE A 402 9.26 15.26 -27.15
N CYS A 403 10.24 14.48 -27.62
CA CYS A 403 11.60 14.96 -27.84
C CYS A 403 11.68 15.90 -29.06
N ARG A 404 10.70 15.86 -29.97
CA ARG A 404 10.72 16.54 -31.27
C ARG A 404 11.99 16.21 -32.07
N ARG A 405 12.44 14.96 -31.98
CA ARG A 405 13.61 14.42 -32.66
C ARG A 405 13.24 13.15 -33.42
N HIS A 406 13.99 12.87 -34.47
CA HIS A 406 13.94 11.56 -35.11
C HIS A 406 14.58 10.52 -34.19
N ILE A 407 13.86 9.42 -33.93
CA ILE A 407 14.34 8.28 -33.13
C ILE A 407 14.00 7.02 -33.91
N GLU A 408 14.97 6.30 -34.43
CA GLU A 408 14.71 5.05 -35.16
C GLU A 408 14.12 4.00 -34.20
N SER A 409 13.06 3.31 -34.62
CA SER A 409 12.41 2.28 -33.80
C SER A 409 12.88 0.90 -34.22
N PRO A 410 13.60 0.14 -33.37
CA PRO A 410 13.98 -1.24 -33.66
C PRO A 410 12.77 -2.17 -33.86
N TRP A 411 11.58 -1.71 -33.46
CA TRP A 411 10.35 -2.48 -33.46
C TRP A 411 9.36 -2.03 -34.55
N GLU A 412 9.79 -1.20 -35.51
CA GLU A 412 8.93 -0.63 -36.55
C GLU A 412 8.15 -1.67 -37.37
N GLN A 413 8.74 -2.84 -37.62
CA GLN A 413 8.05 -3.96 -38.27
C GLN A 413 6.82 -4.49 -37.49
N HIS A 414 6.69 -4.14 -36.21
CA HIS A 414 5.56 -4.48 -35.34
C HIS A 414 4.58 -3.31 -35.15
N ALA A 415 4.71 -2.24 -35.95
CA ALA A 415 3.81 -1.10 -35.90
C ALA A 415 2.35 -1.56 -36.08
N MET A 416 1.49 -1.16 -35.14
CA MET A 416 0.05 -1.40 -35.28
C MET A 416 -0.50 -0.45 -36.35
N THR A 417 -1.23 -0.99 -37.32
CA THR A 417 -1.88 -0.18 -38.36
C THR A 417 -2.97 0.66 -37.71
N VAL A 418 -2.79 1.99 -37.68
CA VAL A 418 -3.80 2.91 -37.17
C VAL A 418 -4.93 2.99 -38.20
N GLN A 419 -6.12 2.47 -37.88
CA GLN A 419 -7.33 2.88 -38.60
C GLN A 419 -7.64 4.31 -38.17
N SER A 420 -7.34 5.27 -39.04
CA SER A 420 -7.61 6.70 -38.81
C SER A 420 -9.12 6.96 -38.79
N GLU A 421 -9.63 7.41 -37.65
CA GLU A 421 -10.93 8.09 -37.57
C GLU A 421 -10.83 9.46 -38.26
N SER A 422 -11.41 9.60 -39.45
CA SER A 422 -11.84 10.89 -39.99
C SER A 422 -13.03 10.66 -40.93
N GLY A 423 -14.09 11.43 -40.72
CA GLY A 423 -15.41 11.18 -41.30
C GLY A 423 -15.66 11.75 -42.70
N SER A 424 -16.85 11.37 -43.20
CA SER A 424 -17.62 11.81 -44.37
C SER A 424 -17.38 11.09 -45.72
N SER A 425 -18.49 10.56 -46.25
CA SER A 425 -18.68 9.62 -47.37
C SER A 425 -18.71 10.30 -48.76
N PRO A 426 -19.07 9.63 -49.89
CA PRO A 426 -19.10 8.20 -50.23
C PRO A 426 -18.43 7.88 -51.60
N SER A 427 -17.78 6.72 -51.76
CA SER A 427 -17.45 6.19 -53.10
C SER A 427 -17.21 4.67 -53.06
N PRO A 428 -17.27 3.95 -54.19
CA PRO A 428 -18.29 2.95 -54.47
C PRO A 428 -17.81 1.51 -54.21
N LYS A 429 -18.78 0.59 -54.23
CA LYS A 429 -18.64 -0.88 -54.16
C LYS A 429 -17.32 -1.40 -54.76
N VAL A 430 -16.38 -1.82 -53.90
CA VAL A 430 -15.29 -2.70 -54.29
C VAL A 430 -15.74 -4.12 -54.02
N THR A 431 -15.84 -4.92 -55.08
CA THR A 431 -16.06 -6.36 -55.02
C THR A 431 -14.83 -7.01 -54.39
N THR A 432 -14.96 -7.49 -53.15
CA THR A 432 -13.88 -8.12 -52.40
C THR A 432 -13.51 -9.48 -53.01
N MET A 433 -12.20 -9.70 -53.23
CA MET A 433 -11.63 -10.96 -53.70
C MET A 433 -11.80 -12.05 -52.62
N ARG A 434 -12.17 -13.28 -52.99
CA ARG A 434 -12.40 -14.39 -52.05
C ARG A 434 -11.09 -14.77 -51.35
N GLU A 435 -11.09 -14.77 -50.01
CA GLU A 435 -9.95 -15.22 -49.21
C GLU A 435 -9.77 -16.74 -49.27
N LEU A 436 -8.54 -17.16 -49.53
CA LEU A 436 -8.14 -18.56 -49.58
C LEU A 436 -7.43 -18.95 -48.27
N ASN A 437 -7.55 -20.20 -47.90
CA ASN A 437 -6.73 -20.89 -46.93
C ASN A 437 -5.26 -20.95 -47.43
N PRO A 438 -4.28 -21.22 -46.54
CA PRO A 438 -2.87 -21.41 -46.93
C PRO A 438 -2.65 -22.52 -47.98
N ASP A 439 -3.61 -23.43 -48.14
CA ASP A 439 -3.62 -24.52 -49.14
C ASP A 439 -4.32 -24.16 -50.47
N GLY A 440 -4.81 -22.92 -50.62
CA GLY A 440 -5.48 -22.44 -51.82
C GLY A 440 -6.98 -22.77 -51.91
N THR A 441 -7.60 -23.35 -50.88
CA THR A 441 -9.06 -23.58 -50.83
C THR A 441 -9.81 -22.34 -50.30
N VAL A 442 -11.08 -22.13 -50.68
CA VAL A 442 -11.86 -20.96 -50.20
C VAL A 442 -12.15 -21.10 -48.70
N LYS A 443 -11.82 -20.07 -47.89
CA LYS A 443 -12.10 -20.06 -46.44
C LYS A 443 -13.59 -20.27 -46.18
N ASP A 444 -13.91 -21.20 -45.28
CA ASP A 444 -15.30 -21.46 -44.85
C ASP A 444 -15.86 -20.25 -44.09
N GLY A 445 -17.15 -19.97 -44.30
CA GLY A 445 -17.82 -18.81 -43.71
C GLY A 445 -17.82 -18.81 -42.19
N LEU A 446 -17.74 -20.00 -41.56
CA LEU A 446 -17.60 -20.11 -40.11
C LEU A 446 -16.23 -19.63 -39.62
N THR A 447 -15.18 -20.01 -40.34
CA THR A 447 -13.80 -19.61 -40.03
C THR A 447 -13.63 -18.10 -40.16
N LEU A 448 -14.22 -17.48 -41.18
CA LEU A 448 -14.21 -16.02 -41.36
C LEU A 448 -14.94 -15.28 -40.21
N LEU A 449 -16.00 -15.87 -39.67
CA LEU A 449 -16.73 -15.31 -38.54
C LEU A 449 -15.93 -15.42 -37.23
N GLN A 450 -15.23 -16.55 -37.03
CA GLN A 450 -14.32 -16.78 -35.91
C GLN A 450 -13.12 -15.84 -35.96
N ASP A 451 -12.52 -15.63 -37.14
CA ASP A 451 -11.44 -14.67 -37.36
C ASP A 451 -11.87 -13.23 -37.00
N ALA A 452 -13.16 -12.91 -37.18
CA ALA A 452 -13.75 -11.63 -36.77
C ALA A 452 -14.10 -11.55 -35.27
N GLY A 453 -13.77 -12.57 -34.48
CA GLY A 453 -13.99 -12.60 -33.02
C GLY A 453 -15.39 -13.09 -32.60
N PHE A 454 -16.13 -13.75 -33.48
CA PHE A 454 -17.49 -14.23 -33.23
C PHE A 454 -17.59 -15.76 -33.30
N THR A 455 -18.29 -16.37 -32.35
CA THR A 455 -18.57 -17.82 -32.35
C THR A 455 -20.06 -18.08 -32.38
N ILE A 456 -20.48 -19.24 -32.93
CA ILE A 456 -21.86 -19.69 -32.82
C ILE A 456 -22.24 -19.76 -31.33
N GLY A 457 -23.43 -19.26 -31.00
CA GLY A 457 -23.94 -19.16 -29.63
C GLY A 457 -23.59 -17.84 -28.93
N SER A 458 -22.66 -17.05 -29.45
CA SER A 458 -22.33 -15.74 -28.89
C SER A 458 -23.46 -14.73 -29.14
N PHE A 459 -23.75 -13.90 -28.13
CA PHE A 459 -24.61 -12.74 -28.27
C PHE A 459 -23.81 -11.60 -28.90
N CYS A 460 -24.40 -10.96 -29.89
CA CYS A 460 -23.80 -9.85 -30.60
C CYS A 460 -24.79 -8.69 -30.76
N ARG A 461 -24.26 -7.48 -30.83
CA ARG A 461 -25.02 -6.24 -30.95
C ARG A 461 -24.39 -5.35 -32.01
N ARG A 462 -25.22 -4.77 -32.88
CA ARG A 462 -24.81 -3.76 -33.86
C ARG A 462 -24.57 -2.42 -33.16
N LYS A 463 -23.42 -1.80 -33.43
CA LYS A 463 -23.00 -0.54 -32.81
C LYS A 463 -23.90 0.64 -33.16
N SER A 464 -24.40 0.69 -34.40
CA SER A 464 -25.11 1.86 -34.93
C SER A 464 -26.48 2.11 -34.28
N ASP A 465 -27.22 1.06 -33.98
CA ASP A 465 -28.62 1.16 -33.50
C ASP A 465 -28.97 0.18 -32.37
N GLY A 466 -27.97 -0.57 -31.88
CA GLY A 466 -28.16 -1.46 -30.75
C GLY A 466 -28.93 -2.75 -31.06
N GLN A 467 -29.25 -3.04 -32.33
CA GLN A 467 -29.92 -4.30 -32.69
C GLN A 467 -29.08 -5.49 -32.24
N SER A 468 -29.68 -6.44 -31.53
CA SER A 468 -28.96 -7.58 -30.93
C SER A 468 -29.58 -8.92 -31.27
N GLY A 469 -28.74 -9.96 -31.26
CA GLY A 469 -29.18 -11.34 -31.43
C GLY A 469 -28.07 -12.32 -31.08
N GLN A 470 -28.44 -13.60 -30.99
CA GLN A 470 -27.51 -14.69 -30.77
C GLN A 470 -27.12 -15.32 -32.11
N ILE A 471 -25.84 -15.56 -32.35
CA ILE A 471 -25.37 -16.17 -33.59
C ILE A 471 -25.81 -17.64 -33.63
N ALA A 472 -26.63 -18.00 -34.60
CA ALA A 472 -27.16 -19.34 -34.79
C ALA A 472 -26.36 -20.16 -35.83
N GLY A 473 -25.71 -19.49 -36.78
CA GLY A 473 -24.89 -20.16 -37.80
C GLY A 473 -24.46 -19.23 -38.92
N CYS A 474 -23.73 -19.77 -39.91
CA CYS A 474 -23.34 -19.05 -41.12
C CYS A 474 -23.67 -19.91 -42.35
N GLN A 475 -24.34 -19.33 -43.34
CA GLN A 475 -24.64 -20.01 -44.60
C GLN A 475 -24.58 -19.02 -45.76
N ALA A 476 -23.91 -19.39 -46.86
CA ALA A 476 -23.83 -18.61 -48.09
C ALA A 476 -23.39 -17.14 -47.89
N GLY A 477 -22.38 -16.92 -47.03
CA GLY A 477 -21.85 -15.58 -46.75
C GLY A 477 -22.76 -14.69 -45.89
N LYS A 478 -23.77 -15.27 -45.24
CA LYS A 478 -24.66 -14.57 -44.29
C LYS A 478 -24.64 -15.25 -42.92
N VAL A 479 -24.51 -14.44 -41.88
CA VAL A 479 -24.64 -14.84 -40.48
C VAL A 479 -26.12 -14.86 -40.11
N GLN A 480 -26.56 -15.96 -39.51
CA GLN A 480 -27.92 -16.13 -38.99
C GLN A 480 -27.96 -15.70 -37.53
N LEU A 481 -28.81 -14.73 -37.19
CA LEU A 481 -29.00 -14.21 -35.84
C LEU A 481 -30.39 -14.57 -35.31
N LYS A 482 -30.44 -15.27 -34.17
CA LYS A 482 -31.66 -15.51 -33.42
C LYS A 482 -31.97 -14.29 -32.56
N GLN A 483 -33.11 -13.64 -32.81
CA GLN A 483 -33.59 -12.50 -32.03
C GLN A 483 -34.29 -12.95 -30.74
N ILE A 484 -34.57 -11.99 -29.85
CA ILE A 484 -35.18 -12.21 -28.53
C ILE A 484 -36.60 -12.81 -28.67
N ASP A 485 -37.31 -12.45 -29.73
CA ASP A 485 -38.64 -12.99 -30.06
C ASP A 485 -38.59 -14.41 -30.69
N GLY A 486 -37.39 -14.98 -30.84
CA GLY A 486 -37.15 -16.30 -31.41
C GLY A 486 -37.01 -16.33 -32.94
N THR A 487 -37.19 -15.20 -33.63
CA THR A 487 -37.05 -15.13 -35.10
C THR A 487 -35.59 -15.20 -35.55
N LEU A 488 -35.37 -15.70 -36.77
CA LEU A 488 -34.03 -15.83 -37.38
C LEU A 488 -33.82 -14.75 -38.45
N GLY A 489 -33.03 -13.73 -38.11
CA GLY A 489 -32.54 -12.73 -39.05
C GLY A 489 -31.30 -13.20 -39.82
N LYS A 490 -31.10 -12.69 -41.04
CA LYS A 490 -29.91 -12.95 -41.86
C LYS A 490 -29.16 -11.65 -42.11
N VAL A 491 -27.89 -11.60 -41.74
CA VAL A 491 -27.03 -10.42 -41.87
C VAL A 491 -25.81 -10.81 -42.71
N VAL A 492 -25.39 -9.95 -43.64
CA VAL A 492 -24.22 -10.22 -44.50
C VAL A 492 -22.95 -10.35 -43.65
N MET A 493 -22.05 -11.26 -43.99
CA MET A 493 -20.82 -11.51 -43.22
C MET A 493 -19.93 -10.26 -43.10
N ASP A 494 -19.87 -9.44 -44.15
CA ASP A 494 -18.94 -8.31 -44.23
C ASP A 494 -19.13 -7.29 -43.10
N VAL A 495 -20.35 -7.11 -42.59
CA VAL A 495 -20.60 -6.15 -41.50
C VAL A 495 -20.08 -6.63 -40.14
N PHE A 496 -19.82 -7.94 -39.98
CA PHE A 496 -19.13 -8.46 -38.79
C PHE A 496 -17.63 -8.25 -38.91
N ARG A 497 -17.10 -8.39 -40.12
CA ARG A 497 -15.67 -8.19 -40.44
C ARG A 497 -15.26 -6.72 -40.41
N SER A 498 -16.16 -5.80 -40.76
CA SER A 498 -15.94 -4.35 -40.67
C SER A 498 -16.02 -3.82 -39.24
N GLY A 499 -16.45 -4.64 -38.27
CA GLY A 499 -16.58 -4.25 -36.87
C GLY A 499 -17.86 -3.48 -36.53
N ASP A 500 -18.90 -3.56 -37.37
CA ASP A 500 -20.21 -2.94 -37.11
C ASP A 500 -20.95 -3.65 -35.98
N TRP A 501 -20.60 -4.90 -35.71
CA TRP A 501 -21.12 -5.73 -34.63
C TRP A 501 -20.06 -5.94 -33.56
N VAL A 502 -20.48 -6.16 -32.32
CA VAL A 502 -19.61 -6.56 -31.19
C VAL A 502 -20.26 -7.68 -30.41
N THR A 503 -19.45 -8.55 -29.80
CA THR A 503 -19.95 -9.53 -28.83
C THR A 503 -20.26 -8.84 -27.49
N TYR A 504 -21.28 -9.32 -26.78
CA TYR A 504 -21.58 -8.86 -25.44
C TYR A 504 -22.14 -10.01 -24.59
N THR A 505 -21.96 -9.93 -23.27
CA THR A 505 -22.62 -10.83 -22.33
C THR A 505 -23.94 -10.18 -21.90
N PRO A 506 -25.12 -10.83 -22.10
CA PRO A 506 -26.38 -10.30 -21.60
C PRO A 506 -26.31 -10.04 -20.09
N LYS A 507 -26.86 -8.92 -19.63
CA LYS A 507 -26.99 -8.68 -18.18
C LYS A 507 -27.80 -9.84 -17.59
N PRO A 508 -27.32 -10.49 -16.51
CA PRO A 508 -28.13 -11.52 -15.84
C PRO A 508 -29.44 -10.89 -15.38
N GLU A 509 -30.54 -11.63 -15.50
CA GLU A 509 -31.83 -11.18 -14.98
C GLU A 509 -31.70 -10.89 -13.47
N PRO A 510 -32.42 -9.88 -12.93
CA PRO A 510 -32.42 -9.61 -11.50
C PRO A 510 -32.77 -10.88 -10.73
N VAL A 511 -31.84 -11.35 -9.90
CA VAL A 511 -32.14 -12.45 -8.98
C VAL A 511 -33.06 -11.91 -7.89
N LEU A 512 -34.36 -12.14 -8.08
CA LEU A 512 -35.38 -11.79 -7.09
C LEU A 512 -35.33 -12.79 -5.93
N LEU A 513 -34.76 -12.36 -4.80
CA LEU A 513 -34.83 -13.11 -3.55
C LEU A 513 -36.25 -12.97 -2.98
N LYS A 514 -37.15 -13.88 -3.39
CA LYS A 514 -38.58 -13.86 -3.01
C LYS A 514 -38.81 -14.18 -1.53
N ASP A 515 -37.91 -14.92 -0.91
CA ASP A 515 -37.92 -15.22 0.52
C ASP A 515 -36.61 -14.73 1.15
N ILE A 516 -36.65 -13.56 1.78
CA ILE A 516 -35.50 -12.96 2.44
C ILE A 516 -35.17 -13.73 3.74
N LEU A 517 -36.16 -14.38 4.35
CA LEU A 517 -35.99 -15.10 5.61
C LEU A 517 -35.20 -16.40 5.46
N GLN A 518 -35.00 -16.92 4.24
CA GLN A 518 -34.06 -18.01 4.01
C GLN A 518 -32.60 -17.60 4.31
N TYR A 519 -32.29 -16.30 4.19
CA TYR A 519 -30.97 -15.71 4.49
C TYR A 519 -30.95 -14.99 5.84
N ALA A 520 -31.95 -15.23 6.71
CA ALA A 520 -31.97 -14.65 8.03
C ALA A 520 -30.67 -14.99 8.78
N PRO A 521 -30.00 -14.03 9.45
CA PRO A 521 -28.77 -14.29 10.19
C PRO A 521 -28.89 -15.43 11.21
N SER A 522 -30.09 -15.65 11.76
CA SER A 522 -30.41 -16.75 12.68
C SER A 522 -30.23 -18.15 12.08
N LYS A 523 -30.26 -18.27 10.75
CA LYS A 523 -30.04 -19.53 10.03
C LYS A 523 -28.59 -19.72 9.58
N HIS A 524 -27.74 -18.71 9.77
CA HIS A 524 -26.34 -18.79 9.35
C HIS A 524 -25.54 -19.66 10.32
N PRO A 525 -24.81 -20.70 9.85
CA PRO A 525 -24.09 -21.62 10.73
C PRO A 525 -22.99 -20.95 11.55
N ASP A 526 -22.45 -19.82 11.10
CA ASP A 526 -21.44 -19.08 11.87
C ASP A 526 -22.02 -18.31 13.07
N LEU A 527 -23.32 -18.03 13.10
CA LEU A 527 -23.94 -17.38 14.26
C LEU A 527 -23.89 -18.29 15.49
N GLU A 528 -24.17 -19.59 15.31
CA GLU A 528 -24.05 -20.57 16.39
C GLU A 528 -22.60 -20.70 16.87
N LYS A 529 -21.61 -20.66 15.96
CA LYS A 529 -20.19 -20.66 16.35
C LYS A 529 -19.83 -19.44 17.21
N GLN A 530 -20.26 -18.26 16.81
CA GLN A 530 -20.02 -17.02 17.56
C GLN A 530 -20.71 -17.04 18.93
N ARG A 531 -21.97 -17.52 18.99
CA ARG A 531 -22.71 -17.70 20.23
C ARG A 531 -21.98 -18.63 21.20
N MET A 532 -21.48 -19.76 20.70
CA MET A 532 -20.70 -20.71 21.50
C MET A 532 -19.39 -20.10 22.02
N GLN A 533 -18.63 -19.39 21.17
CA GLN A 533 -17.42 -18.70 21.60
C GLN A 533 -17.70 -17.67 22.70
N ALA A 534 -18.78 -16.90 22.58
CA ALA A 534 -19.17 -15.92 23.60
C ALA A 534 -19.49 -16.57 24.95
N MET A 535 -20.26 -17.66 24.96
CA MET A 535 -20.57 -18.40 26.19
C MET A 535 -19.32 -18.98 26.85
N ILE A 536 -18.45 -19.60 26.05
CA ILE A 536 -17.16 -20.13 26.50
C ILE A 536 -16.32 -19.01 27.15
N THR A 537 -16.21 -17.84 26.52
CA THR A 537 -15.44 -16.72 27.06
C THR A 537 -16.00 -16.26 28.40
N LEU A 538 -17.31 -16.10 28.55
CA LEU A 538 -17.93 -15.68 29.80
C LEU A 538 -17.67 -16.68 30.93
N ASP A 539 -17.87 -17.98 30.68
CA ASP A 539 -17.63 -18.99 31.71
C ASP A 539 -16.13 -19.14 32.08
N MET A 540 -15.23 -19.00 31.10
CA MET A 540 -13.79 -19.01 31.36
C MET A 540 -13.36 -17.82 32.22
N LEU A 541 -13.99 -16.65 32.06
CA LEU A 541 -13.74 -15.48 32.90
C LEU A 541 -14.23 -15.69 34.34
N GLU A 542 -15.39 -16.31 34.53
CA GLU A 542 -15.89 -16.65 35.86
C GLU A 542 -15.02 -17.70 36.57
N LEU A 543 -14.54 -18.71 35.83
CA LEU A 543 -13.57 -19.68 36.35
C LEU A 543 -12.22 -19.01 36.66
N GLN A 544 -11.78 -18.06 35.83
CA GLN A 544 -10.56 -17.29 36.07
C GLN A 544 -10.64 -16.49 37.37
N ALA A 545 -11.79 -15.90 37.70
CA ALA A 545 -11.97 -15.22 38.98
C ALA A 545 -11.81 -16.18 40.19
N LYS A 546 -12.32 -17.41 40.07
CA LYS A 546 -12.14 -18.46 41.10
C LYS A 546 -10.68 -18.93 41.19
N HIS A 547 -10.00 -18.99 40.05
CA HIS A 547 -8.57 -19.28 39.96
C HIS A 547 -7.75 -18.20 40.67
N GLU A 548 -7.98 -16.93 40.39
CA GLU A 548 -7.29 -15.79 41.02
C GLU A 548 -7.53 -15.70 42.53
N ALA A 549 -8.70 -16.14 43.01
CA ALA A 549 -8.99 -16.24 44.43
C ALA A 549 -8.33 -17.46 45.13
N ASN A 550 -7.73 -18.39 44.39
CA ASN A 550 -7.09 -19.56 44.96
C ASN A 550 -5.75 -19.20 45.62
N THR A 551 -5.69 -19.33 46.95
CA THR A 551 -4.50 -19.02 47.74
C THR A 551 -3.27 -19.86 47.41
N MET A 552 -3.42 -20.96 46.66
CA MET A 552 -2.28 -21.75 46.18
C MET A 552 -1.53 -21.07 45.03
N LEU A 553 -2.10 -20.08 44.33
CA LEU A 553 -1.40 -19.40 43.23
C LEU A 553 -0.20 -18.58 43.68
N SER A 554 -0.23 -18.03 44.89
CA SER A 554 0.93 -17.33 45.46
C SER A 554 2.11 -18.26 45.77
N ARG A 555 1.92 -19.58 45.60
CA ARG A 555 2.95 -20.61 45.77
C ARG A 555 3.59 -21.01 44.44
N LEU A 556 3.29 -20.30 43.34
CA LEU A 556 3.80 -20.59 42.01
C LEU A 556 4.69 -19.44 41.49
N GLU A 557 5.74 -19.81 40.76
CA GLU A 557 6.55 -18.88 39.98
C GLU A 557 6.60 -19.30 38.51
N MET A 558 6.57 -18.32 37.60
CA MET A 558 6.75 -18.55 36.17
C MET A 558 8.18 -18.22 35.76
N HIS A 559 8.93 -19.23 35.36
CA HIS A 559 10.27 -19.08 34.82
C HIS A 559 10.15 -18.92 33.31
N LEU A 560 10.67 -17.83 32.74
CA LEU A 560 10.56 -17.53 31.31
C LEU A 560 11.83 -17.88 30.53
N LYS A 561 12.99 -17.85 31.19
CA LYS A 561 14.33 -18.14 30.65
C LYS A 561 15.18 -18.83 31.72
N PRO A 562 16.13 -19.72 31.36
CA PRO A 562 16.38 -20.23 30.00
C PRO A 562 15.30 -21.22 29.51
N GLN A 563 14.48 -21.75 30.42
CA GLN A 563 13.40 -22.68 30.12
C GLN A 563 12.07 -22.13 30.64
N LYS A 564 11.01 -22.27 29.84
CA LYS A 564 9.65 -21.90 30.23
C LYS A 564 9.05 -22.98 31.12
N LYS A 565 8.83 -22.70 32.39
CA LYS A 565 8.21 -23.63 33.34
C LYS A 565 7.45 -22.90 34.44
N VAL A 566 6.52 -23.61 35.07
CA VAL A 566 5.85 -23.17 36.30
C VAL A 566 6.41 -23.98 37.45
N LEU A 567 6.94 -23.32 38.48
CA LEU A 567 7.60 -23.92 39.63
C LEU A 567 6.75 -23.71 40.88
N ALA A 568 6.62 -24.73 41.73
CA ALA A 568 6.08 -24.56 43.08
C ALA A 568 7.19 -24.05 44.02
N VAL A 569 7.01 -22.89 44.63
CA VAL A 569 7.95 -22.32 45.62
C VAL A 569 7.59 -22.65 47.06
N SER A 570 6.46 -23.34 47.27
CA SER A 570 6.14 -23.99 48.54
C SER A 570 5.19 -25.15 48.29
N LYS A 571 5.09 -26.05 49.27
CA LYS A 571 4.24 -27.25 49.22
C LYS A 571 2.79 -26.93 48.83
N ILE A 572 2.22 -27.65 47.87
CA ILE A 572 0.80 -27.55 47.46
C ILE A 572 0.10 -28.88 47.76
N PRO A 573 -0.92 -28.90 48.66
CA PRO A 573 -1.63 -30.14 48.98
C PRO A 573 -2.42 -30.67 47.79
N LYS A 574 -2.63 -32.00 47.76
CA LYS A 574 -3.45 -32.69 46.75
C LYS A 574 -4.81 -32.01 46.55
N ASN A 575 -5.21 -31.82 45.29
CA ASN A 575 -6.49 -31.25 44.87
C ASN A 575 -6.77 -29.82 45.37
N LYS A 576 -5.74 -29.04 45.71
CA LYS A 576 -5.89 -27.65 46.15
C LYS A 576 -5.52 -26.62 45.09
N LEU A 577 -4.73 -26.99 44.08
CA LEU A 577 -4.41 -26.13 42.96
C LEU A 577 -5.36 -26.42 41.79
N ILE A 578 -5.98 -25.36 41.29
CA ILE A 578 -6.77 -25.36 40.06
C ILE A 578 -6.22 -24.23 39.21
N VAL A 579 -5.77 -24.51 37.99
CA VAL A 579 -5.28 -23.51 37.03
C VAL A 579 -6.19 -23.49 35.82
N VAL A 580 -6.69 -22.31 35.47
CA VAL A 580 -7.65 -22.14 34.37
C VAL A 580 -6.91 -21.60 33.15
N PRO A 581 -6.94 -22.26 31.97
CA PRO A 581 -6.34 -21.79 30.73
C PRO A 581 -7.16 -20.68 30.07
N CYS A 582 -7.46 -19.63 30.82
CA CYS A 582 -8.16 -18.46 30.34
C CYS A 582 -7.26 -17.65 29.38
N SER A 583 -7.83 -17.26 28.25
CA SER A 583 -7.17 -16.49 27.19
C SER A 583 -8.13 -15.47 26.60
N LEU A 584 -7.59 -14.36 26.09
CA LEU A 584 -8.34 -13.40 25.28
C LEU A 584 -8.70 -13.94 23.89
N GLN A 585 -8.23 -15.14 23.54
CA GLN A 585 -8.38 -15.74 22.22
C GLN A 585 -9.04 -17.12 22.30
N VAL A 586 -10.37 -17.15 22.35
CA VAL A 586 -11.18 -18.36 22.14
C VAL A 586 -11.47 -18.51 20.65
N LYS A 587 -11.00 -19.59 20.02
CA LYS A 587 -11.09 -19.81 18.57
C LYS A 587 -11.84 -21.09 18.23
N SER A 588 -12.31 -21.18 16.99
CA SER A 588 -12.96 -22.37 16.44
C SER A 588 -12.44 -22.69 15.04
N GLY A 589 -12.55 -23.96 14.64
CA GLY A 589 -12.03 -24.44 13.36
C GLY A 589 -12.16 -25.94 13.19
N THR A 590 -11.80 -26.46 12.02
CA THR A 590 -11.92 -27.89 11.67
C THR A 590 -10.78 -28.75 12.20
N LYS A 591 -9.72 -28.14 12.76
CA LYS A 591 -8.57 -28.84 13.33
C LYS A 591 -8.07 -28.09 14.56
N LEU A 592 -7.82 -28.82 15.64
CA LEU A 592 -7.16 -28.31 16.84
C LEU A 592 -5.65 -28.10 16.58
N PRO A 593 -5.09 -26.90 16.83
CA PRO A 593 -3.64 -26.70 16.78
C PRO A 593 -2.90 -27.39 17.95
N ASP A 594 -1.68 -27.88 17.71
CA ASP A 594 -0.94 -28.73 18.66
C ASP A 594 -0.68 -28.08 20.03
N ASP A 595 -0.47 -26.75 20.08
CA ASP A 595 -0.16 -26.01 21.31
C ASP A 595 -1.39 -25.43 22.02
N CYS A 596 -2.61 -25.77 21.58
CA CYS A 596 -3.85 -25.22 22.13
C CYS A 596 -4.54 -26.20 23.09
N ILE A 597 -5.32 -25.66 24.03
CA ILE A 597 -6.13 -26.48 24.92
C ILE A 597 -7.55 -26.51 24.37
N GLU A 598 -7.98 -27.69 23.95
CA GLU A 598 -9.36 -27.94 23.52
C GLU A 598 -10.31 -27.73 24.70
N ILE A 599 -11.41 -27.04 24.42
CA ILE A 599 -12.37 -26.66 25.44
C ILE A 599 -13.41 -27.77 25.57
N MET A 600 -14.08 -28.11 24.47
CA MET A 600 -15.15 -29.10 24.43
C MET A 600 -14.93 -30.09 23.31
N GLN A 601 -15.64 -31.23 23.36
CA GLN A 601 -15.66 -32.17 22.24
C GLN A 601 -16.15 -31.47 20.95
N PRO A 602 -15.64 -31.87 19.78
CA PRO A 602 -16.00 -31.22 18.52
C PRO A 602 -17.51 -31.27 18.26
N LEU A 603 -18.12 -30.11 18.03
CA LEU A 603 -19.53 -29.99 17.69
C LEU A 603 -19.68 -29.89 16.19
N ALA A 604 -20.33 -30.87 15.56
CA ALA A 604 -20.49 -30.95 14.11
C ALA A 604 -19.15 -30.82 13.34
N GLY A 605 -18.08 -31.43 13.86
CA GLY A 605 -16.74 -31.38 13.26
C GLY A 605 -15.96 -30.08 13.48
N VAL A 606 -16.47 -29.19 14.35
CA VAL A 606 -15.80 -27.94 14.73
C VAL A 606 -15.21 -28.07 16.12
N HIS A 607 -13.90 -27.89 16.22
CA HIS A 607 -13.15 -27.79 17.46
C HIS A 607 -13.26 -26.37 18.03
N PHE A 608 -13.27 -26.24 19.35
CA PHE A 608 -13.19 -24.97 20.07
C PHE A 608 -12.01 -25.04 21.05
N TRP A 609 -11.15 -24.01 21.05
CA TRP A 609 -9.94 -24.03 21.88
C TRP A 609 -9.59 -22.67 22.47
N SER A 610 -8.86 -22.73 23.58
CA SER A 610 -8.21 -21.58 24.19
C SER A 610 -6.79 -21.46 23.63
N GLN A 611 -6.50 -20.36 22.93
CA GLN A 611 -5.20 -20.13 22.32
C GLN A 611 -4.22 -19.57 23.37
N PRO A 612 -3.00 -20.13 23.49
CA PRO A 612 -1.97 -19.56 24.35
C PRO A 612 -1.69 -18.09 24.06
N MET A 613 -1.60 -17.29 25.12
CA MET A 613 -1.23 -15.88 25.04
C MET A 613 -0.25 -15.54 26.16
N LEU A 614 0.91 -15.02 25.78
CA LEU A 614 1.94 -14.53 26.70
C LEU A 614 2.38 -13.14 26.25
N MET A 615 1.85 -12.11 26.92
CA MET A 615 2.23 -10.72 26.77
C MET A 615 2.91 -10.27 28.05
N LEU A 616 4.23 -10.12 28.02
CA LEU A 616 4.95 -9.52 29.13
C LEU A 616 4.78 -7.99 29.07
N PRO A 617 4.66 -7.29 30.21
CA PRO A 617 4.73 -5.83 30.25
C PRO A 617 5.99 -5.34 29.52
N LYS A 618 5.86 -4.33 28.67
CA LYS A 618 6.99 -3.77 27.92
C LYS A 618 7.60 -2.56 28.62
N ALA A 619 6.81 -1.88 29.45
CA ALA A 619 7.21 -0.81 30.34
C ALA A 619 6.52 -0.95 31.71
N GLU A 620 6.98 -0.19 32.70
CA GLU A 620 6.34 -0.08 34.00
C GLU A 620 4.91 0.50 33.85
N GLY A 621 3.91 -0.20 34.39
CA GLY A 621 2.50 0.18 34.23
C GLY A 621 1.78 -0.42 33.01
N ASP A 622 2.47 -1.09 32.09
CA ASP A 622 1.81 -1.78 30.97
C ASP A 622 1.03 -3.02 31.46
N PRO A 623 -0.20 -3.24 31.00
CA PRO A 623 -0.93 -4.46 31.31
C PRO A 623 -0.25 -5.66 30.65
N GLY A 624 0.27 -6.58 31.46
CA GLY A 624 0.71 -7.89 31.03
C GLY A 624 -0.45 -8.90 30.94
N PHE A 625 -0.26 -9.96 30.20
CA PHE A 625 -1.11 -11.15 30.20
C PHE A 625 -0.23 -12.39 30.18
N ALA A 626 -0.10 -13.06 31.32
CA ALA A 626 0.66 -14.29 31.44
C ALA A 626 -0.14 -15.28 32.28
N ASN A 627 -0.69 -16.31 31.62
CA ASN A 627 -1.45 -17.35 32.28
C ASN A 627 -0.57 -18.62 32.43
N PRO A 628 -0.32 -19.12 33.67
CA PRO A 628 0.56 -20.25 33.90
C PRO A 628 0.08 -21.55 33.24
N ALA A 629 -1.22 -21.69 32.94
CA ALA A 629 -1.76 -22.89 32.30
C ALA A 629 -1.04 -23.24 30.97
N PHE A 630 -0.65 -22.22 30.20
CA PHE A 630 0.01 -22.39 28.91
C PHE A 630 1.54 -22.61 29.01
N MET A 631 2.07 -22.65 30.23
CA MET A 631 3.48 -22.95 30.51
C MET A 631 3.66 -24.32 31.19
N VAL A 632 2.56 -24.99 31.55
CA VAL A 632 2.59 -26.37 32.05
C VAL A 632 2.85 -27.31 30.87
N GLN A 633 4.01 -27.97 30.89
CA GLN A 633 4.43 -28.84 29.78
C GLN A 633 3.83 -30.24 29.91
N THR A 634 3.72 -30.95 28.80
CA THR A 634 3.36 -32.38 28.80
C THR A 634 4.62 -33.23 28.98
N ILE A 635 4.55 -34.26 29.82
CA ILE A 635 5.60 -35.26 30.00
C ILE A 635 5.02 -36.68 29.87
N HIS A 636 5.87 -37.64 29.57
CA HIS A 636 5.51 -39.07 29.43
C HIS A 636 5.92 -39.92 30.64
N ASP A 637 6.52 -39.29 31.65
CA ASP A 637 6.90 -39.92 32.90
C ASP A 637 5.78 -39.70 33.92
N GLU A 638 5.14 -40.80 34.34
CA GLU A 638 4.01 -40.78 35.26
C GLU A 638 4.42 -40.30 36.66
N GLU A 639 5.65 -40.56 37.10
CA GLU A 639 6.13 -40.17 38.43
C GLU A 639 6.37 -38.65 38.51
N VAL A 640 6.78 -38.05 37.40
CA VAL A 640 7.03 -36.60 37.28
C VAL A 640 5.74 -35.82 37.03
N GLY A 641 4.74 -36.44 36.41
CA GLY A 641 3.42 -35.85 36.23
C GLY A 641 2.75 -35.49 37.55
N ASN A 642 2.40 -34.21 37.70
CA ASN A 642 1.76 -33.69 38.92
C ASN A 642 0.57 -32.78 38.65
N MET A 643 0.19 -32.64 37.38
CA MET A 643 -1.02 -31.97 36.91
C MET A 643 -1.83 -32.89 36.00
N GLU A 644 -3.15 -32.74 36.02
CA GLU A 644 -4.07 -33.41 35.10
C GLU A 644 -5.00 -32.40 34.43
N LEU A 645 -5.39 -32.65 33.19
CA LEU A 645 -6.45 -31.90 32.51
C LEU A 645 -7.81 -32.48 32.90
N SER A 646 -8.61 -31.69 33.58
CA SER A 646 -9.98 -31.99 34.00
C SER A 646 -10.96 -31.03 33.33
N TYR A 647 -12.25 -31.36 33.33
CA TYR A 647 -13.28 -30.52 32.73
C TYR A 647 -14.39 -30.18 33.71
N ILE A 648 -14.79 -28.92 33.74
CA ILE A 648 -15.92 -28.42 34.53
C ILE A 648 -17.07 -28.10 33.57
N LYS A 649 -18.29 -28.59 33.85
CA LYS A 649 -19.44 -28.25 33.03
C LYS A 649 -19.78 -26.77 33.14
N SER A 650 -20.02 -26.12 32.01
CA SER A 650 -20.60 -24.79 31.96
C SER A 650 -21.99 -24.79 32.58
N HIS A 651 -22.33 -23.70 33.27
CA HIS A 651 -23.68 -23.46 33.78
C HIS A 651 -24.58 -22.75 32.76
N ARG A 652 -23.99 -22.21 31.68
CA ARG A 652 -24.69 -21.51 30.59
C ARG A 652 -25.11 -22.44 29.47
N ASP A 653 -24.29 -23.44 29.14
CA ASP A 653 -24.61 -24.44 28.12
C ASP A 653 -24.02 -25.81 28.48
N SER A 654 -24.88 -26.83 28.57
CA SER A 654 -24.50 -28.18 28.99
C SER A 654 -23.54 -28.90 28.02
N LYS A 655 -23.39 -28.40 26.78
CA LYS A 655 -22.43 -28.91 25.79
C LYS A 655 -21.01 -28.41 26.06
N VAL A 656 -20.87 -27.26 26.73
CA VAL A 656 -19.58 -26.67 27.04
C VAL A 656 -18.99 -27.33 28.28
N HIS A 657 -17.84 -27.94 28.07
CA HIS A 657 -16.97 -28.48 29.11
C HIS A 657 -15.76 -27.56 29.15
N LEU A 658 -15.36 -27.06 30.31
CA LEU A 658 -14.33 -26.03 30.44
C LEU A 658 -13.07 -26.68 31.00
N PRO A 659 -11.93 -26.57 30.30
CA PRO A 659 -10.71 -27.23 30.71
C PRO A 659 -10.14 -26.54 31.94
N VAL A 660 -9.68 -27.31 32.91
CA VAL A 660 -8.94 -26.85 34.08
C VAL A 660 -7.81 -27.82 34.39
N LEU A 661 -6.66 -27.31 34.83
CA LEU A 661 -5.57 -28.14 35.31
C LEU A 661 -5.69 -28.29 36.83
N LYS A 662 -5.61 -29.51 37.33
CA LYS A 662 -5.65 -29.81 38.77
C LYS A 662 -4.44 -30.63 39.18
N ASN A 663 -4.07 -30.57 40.46
CA ASN A 663 -3.00 -31.40 40.99
C ASN A 663 -3.56 -32.68 41.64
N PRO A 664 -3.47 -33.87 40.99
CA PRO A 664 -4.01 -35.12 41.54
C PRO A 664 -3.18 -35.66 42.72
N ARG A 665 -1.96 -35.13 42.91
CA ARG A 665 -1.06 -35.44 44.03
C ARG A 665 -0.55 -34.17 44.68
N GLU A 666 0.04 -34.34 45.85
CA GLU A 666 0.79 -33.27 46.51
C GLU A 666 1.98 -32.85 45.62
N ILE A 667 2.23 -31.54 45.54
CA ILE A 667 3.38 -30.96 44.84
C ILE A 667 4.35 -30.45 45.90
N ALA A 668 5.59 -30.94 45.88
CA ALA A 668 6.63 -30.51 46.79
C ALA A 668 7.21 -29.14 46.37
N GLU A 669 7.84 -28.46 47.32
CA GLU A 669 8.61 -27.25 47.02
C GLU A 669 9.76 -27.57 46.06
N GLY A 670 9.93 -26.75 45.03
CA GLY A 670 10.91 -26.93 43.96
C GLY A 670 10.46 -27.82 42.80
N GLU A 671 9.29 -28.48 42.87
CA GLU A 671 8.76 -29.25 41.74
C GLU A 671 8.22 -28.34 40.64
N SER A 672 8.44 -28.73 39.38
CA SER A 672 7.83 -28.07 38.22
C SER A 672 6.51 -28.74 37.85
N LEU A 673 5.56 -27.96 37.33
CA LEU A 673 4.25 -28.48 36.95
C LEU A 673 4.29 -29.15 35.57
N PHE A 674 3.85 -30.40 35.51
CA PHE A 674 3.77 -31.19 34.28
C PHE A 674 2.45 -31.95 34.18
N ILE A 675 1.87 -31.97 32.98
CA ILE A 675 0.76 -32.84 32.63
C ILE A 675 1.31 -34.18 32.17
N TYR A 676 0.94 -35.27 32.84
CA TYR A 676 1.24 -36.60 32.34
C TYR A 676 0.34 -36.92 31.15
N LYS A 677 0.94 -37.37 30.03
CA LYS A 677 0.24 -38.06 28.94
C LYS A 677 0.97 -39.35 28.60
N PRO A 678 0.28 -40.50 28.57
CA PRO A 678 0.90 -41.77 28.19
C PRO A 678 1.45 -41.68 26.76
N LYS A 679 2.64 -42.26 26.55
CA LYS A 679 3.29 -42.26 25.23
C LYS A 679 2.53 -43.21 24.29
N VAL A 680 2.01 -42.68 23.19
CA VAL A 680 1.41 -43.51 22.13
C VAL A 680 2.55 -44.07 21.28
N GLU A 681 2.77 -45.39 21.34
CA GLU A 681 3.74 -46.06 20.47
C GLU A 681 3.28 -45.97 19.01
N LYS A 682 4.05 -45.27 18.17
CA LYS A 682 3.88 -45.31 16.72
C LYS A 682 4.63 -46.53 16.19
N GLN A 683 3.96 -47.37 15.40
CA GLN A 683 4.64 -48.44 14.64
C GLN A 683 5.73 -47.80 13.78
N VAL A 684 6.98 -48.17 14.06
CA VAL A 684 8.13 -47.76 13.27
C VAL A 684 8.13 -48.61 12.01
N VAL A 685 7.80 -48.00 10.87
CA VAL A 685 8.04 -48.62 9.56
C VAL A 685 9.57 -48.71 9.38
N PRO A 686 10.13 -49.89 9.04
CA PRO A 686 11.57 -50.03 8.83
C PRO A 686 12.06 -49.09 7.73
N LEU A 687 13.30 -48.61 7.87
CA LEU A 687 13.98 -47.80 6.86
C LEU A 687 14.25 -48.66 5.61
N ASP A 688 13.56 -48.40 4.51
CA ASP A 688 13.96 -48.90 3.19
C ASP A 688 15.29 -48.25 2.77
N ALA A 689 16.24 -49.10 2.36
CA ALA A 689 17.64 -48.75 2.13
C ALA A 689 17.93 -47.92 0.86
N ASP A 690 16.91 -47.48 0.10
CA ASP A 690 17.12 -46.87 -1.23
C ASP A 690 16.40 -45.51 -1.45
N SER A 691 16.23 -44.70 -0.41
CA SER A 691 15.83 -43.29 -0.62
C SER A 691 17.04 -42.39 -0.87
N PRO A 692 17.19 -41.75 -2.06
CA PRO A 692 18.31 -40.87 -2.35
C PRO A 692 18.31 -39.64 -1.42
N ASN A 693 19.45 -39.46 -0.75
CA ASN A 693 19.78 -38.42 0.22
C ASN A 693 19.24 -37.03 -0.16
N ARG A 694 18.27 -36.51 0.63
CA ARG A 694 18.05 -35.06 0.70
C ARG A 694 19.29 -34.42 1.34
N PRO A 695 19.89 -33.38 0.75
CA PRO A 695 21.02 -32.69 1.37
C PRO A 695 20.57 -32.08 2.71
N GLY A 696 21.26 -32.49 3.78
CA GLY A 696 21.00 -32.07 5.14
C GLY A 696 21.07 -30.55 5.30
N LYS A 697 20.12 -29.99 6.04
CA LYS A 697 20.19 -28.62 6.54
C LYS A 697 21.53 -28.44 7.26
N ARG A 698 22.43 -27.60 6.74
CA ARG A 698 23.65 -27.19 7.44
C ARG A 698 23.25 -26.60 8.80
N LEU A 699 23.59 -27.32 9.86
CA LEU A 699 23.62 -26.82 11.23
C LEU A 699 24.62 -25.68 11.30
N ARG A 700 24.15 -24.51 11.72
CA ARG A 700 24.99 -23.34 11.97
C ARG A 700 25.68 -23.56 13.31
N THR A 701 26.92 -24.04 13.29
CA THR A 701 27.80 -24.02 14.46
C THR A 701 28.17 -22.58 14.77
N LYS A 702 27.94 -22.16 16.02
CA LYS A 702 28.55 -20.94 16.58
C LYS A 702 30.05 -21.21 16.70
N GLY A 703 30.89 -20.41 16.04
CA GLY A 703 32.31 -20.36 16.36
C GLY A 703 32.53 -19.76 17.75
N PRO A 704 33.59 -20.16 18.46
CA PRO A 704 33.91 -19.60 19.77
C PRO A 704 34.33 -18.14 19.63
N GLY A 705 33.98 -17.35 20.65
CA GLY A 705 34.26 -15.92 20.68
C GLY A 705 35.76 -15.61 20.71
N GLN A 706 36.12 -14.59 19.94
CA GLN A 706 37.12 -13.59 20.28
C GLN A 706 36.51 -12.22 20.00
#